data_AF-A0A1C6TUX4-F1
#
_entry.id   AF-A0A1C6TUX4-F1
#
_cell.length_a   1.000
_cell.length_b   1.000
_cell.length_c   1.000
_cell.angle_alpha   90.00
_cell.angle_beta   90.00
_cell.angle_gamma   90.00
#
_symmetry.space_group_name_H-M   'P 1'
#
loop_
_entity.id
_entity.type
_entity.pdbx_description
1 polymer ?
#
loop_
_entity_poly.entity_id
_entity_poly.type
_entity_poly.pdbx_seq_one_letter_code
_entity_poly.pdbx_strand_id
1 'polypeptide(L)'
;MSELIDFDVGGSRHTGAVNSEYGRVEVVGSGVTGSLTRAAAYIRQLSQNASNVDDLLTRLGEAIASARLALEKCLHGYDSFDTLAFLRFAVGPWDFSEMRESQSQVENSQAAQDVIALTLLGMGLPRQPLTGENSGQPNPGKALGLAADIVRAAQTRAVLQGQRVDQPLGALAGEFMGYELSVRGRQYESIAKELNTGLLGDPTVATVMANTLGFTLDDIRAVREASVALLNERFFGARDRVGDAVQSGAGIEDIDADAFGRDMNLMMNECRLFGAVSAVEAAGRAGVEESTAKAVLEYFSTSRPADSEANPVIRFAQGERVVPWGCIADDGEYLILNGFLGEDELRRNIERGLAAAAAGKRGSAGKAWSKYDGRRAAYSESKAAAALSKLLAGVEPRWEGQKYIGPVSTDHTASLGKDADRTGVQTREFESDLLFVVDGVALCVEVKAGSVTEKARGGNAKRLASDLQKTLKEGNEQADRLTNLIRTNQGVWSVDGEWIDLASVREVHSIIVMLDDMGPLSLSMNELAHKGIIDTDEVPWIVSMHDLIVISRTIDHSAQFLEYLRRRRGRKLATMVNGVDELDMFMWFLTGGMYFEPDPRDVAAQLPIDRPIKASDMRRYEEQSRVRLGTLTDPLDAWFYSREGLSHAHAPKPIRQEEPWVEQYLAASESAKSPGWLRFGADLVGLSDSAQRDIGKKLKEQCHQARGGHIERSLTTHGTTSAGPWLLTAAAVPEGASIDHLPEYIDAKQYQTRSSRSMLLLYETDGSLSGSRYRSEPQPRTADRDAAIKVTPLRSLAATFNKVPPSARRTTRQLRGKRGKKNRRRR
;
A
#
# COMPACT_ATOMS: atom_id res chain seq x y z
N MET A 1 7.64 -5.48 27.90
CA MET A 1 8.38 -6.75 27.74
C MET A 1 7.43 -7.93 27.57
N SER A 2 6.37 -8.07 28.38
CA SER A 2 5.33 -9.11 28.19
C SER A 2 4.68 -9.09 26.79
N GLU A 3 4.37 -7.90 26.25
CA GLU A 3 3.83 -7.74 24.88
C GLU A 3 4.72 -8.29 23.75
N LEU A 4 6.03 -8.43 23.97
CA LEU A 4 6.99 -8.97 22.97
C LEU A 4 7.23 -10.48 23.15
N ILE A 5 6.87 -11.05 24.30
CA ILE A 5 7.33 -12.38 24.75
C ILE A 5 6.20 -13.43 24.69
N ASP A 6 4.93 -13.05 24.75
CA ASP A 6 3.80 -13.98 24.73
C ASP A 6 3.31 -14.31 23.31
N PHE A 7 4.09 -15.15 22.62
CA PHE A 7 3.64 -15.87 21.43
C PHE A 7 3.92 -17.36 21.59
N ASP A 8 2.88 -18.14 21.86
CA ASP A 8 2.86 -19.59 21.73
C ASP A 8 1.99 -19.95 20.52
N VAL A 9 2.62 -20.43 19.44
CA VAL A 9 1.93 -20.62 18.14
C VAL A 9 2.00 -22.09 17.70
N GLY A 10 0.84 -22.74 17.68
CA GLY A 10 0.67 -24.08 17.12
C GLY A 10 0.70 -24.10 15.58
N GLY A 11 1.47 -25.06 15.05
CA GLY A 11 1.81 -25.34 13.65
C GLY A 11 0.88 -24.93 12.48
N SER A 12 1.54 -24.40 11.44
CA SER A 12 1.21 -24.31 10.01
C SER A 12 -0.25 -24.53 9.58
N ARG A 13 -1.06 -23.46 9.54
CA ARG A 13 -2.29 -23.39 8.74
C ARG A 13 -2.46 -21.98 8.14
N HIS A 14 -3.04 -21.90 6.95
CA HIS A 14 -3.34 -20.65 6.22
C HIS A 14 -4.25 -19.64 6.97
N THR A 15 -4.76 -20.01 8.14
CA THR A 15 -5.40 -19.16 9.14
C THR A 15 -5.07 -19.78 10.50
N GLY A 16 -4.37 -19.06 11.37
CA GLY A 16 -4.02 -19.49 12.72
C GLY A 16 -4.68 -18.57 13.76
N ALA A 17 -5.25 -19.15 14.82
CA ALA A 17 -5.69 -18.38 15.99
C ALA A 17 -4.65 -18.54 17.10
N VAL A 18 -4.19 -17.42 17.66
CA VAL A 18 -3.24 -17.38 18.77
C VAL A 18 -3.95 -16.72 19.97
N ASN A 19 -3.76 -17.27 21.16
CA ASN A 19 -4.22 -16.63 22.40
C ASN A 19 -3.15 -15.64 22.85
N SER A 20 -3.53 -14.39 23.09
CA SER A 20 -2.69 -13.35 23.69
C SER A 20 -3.28 -12.88 25.02
N GLU A 21 -2.51 -12.20 25.86
CA GLU A 21 -3.01 -11.53 27.08
C GLU A 21 -4.20 -10.57 26.79
N TYR A 22 -4.33 -10.10 25.54
CA TYR A 22 -5.36 -9.18 25.07
C TYR A 22 -6.50 -9.84 24.27
N GLY A 23 -6.61 -11.18 24.33
CA GLY A 23 -7.68 -11.94 23.66
C GLY A 23 -7.22 -12.72 22.42
N ARG A 24 -8.18 -13.19 21.62
CA ARG A 24 -7.95 -14.04 20.45
C ARG A 24 -7.48 -13.22 19.25
N VAL A 25 -6.35 -13.59 18.65
CA VAL A 25 -5.79 -12.96 17.45
C VAL A 25 -5.85 -13.95 16.29
N GLU A 26 -6.45 -13.55 15.18
CA GLU A 26 -6.44 -14.26 13.90
C GLU A 26 -5.29 -13.74 13.02
N VAL A 27 -4.45 -14.64 12.53
CA VAL A 27 -3.37 -14.31 11.61
C VAL A 27 -3.80 -14.62 10.17
N VAL A 28 -3.68 -13.62 9.30
CA VAL A 28 -4.01 -13.70 7.86
C VAL A 28 -2.74 -13.43 7.05
N GLY A 29 -2.42 -14.33 6.12
CA GLY A 29 -1.20 -14.28 5.28
C GLY A 29 -0.29 -15.51 5.47
N SER A 30 0.40 -15.92 4.40
CA SER A 30 1.43 -16.98 4.47
C SER A 30 2.74 -16.44 5.07
N GLY A 31 3.52 -17.30 5.72
CA GLY A 31 4.86 -16.94 6.23
C GLY A 31 4.87 -16.08 7.51
N VAL A 32 3.80 -15.34 7.79
CA VAL A 32 3.66 -14.44 8.96
C VAL A 32 3.96 -15.15 10.26
N THR A 33 3.37 -16.32 10.48
CA THR A 33 3.60 -17.12 11.68
C THR A 33 5.08 -17.49 11.83
N GLY A 34 5.73 -17.95 10.76
CA GLY A 34 7.15 -18.32 10.80
C GLY A 34 8.07 -17.13 11.06
N SER A 35 7.78 -15.99 10.44
CA SER A 35 8.52 -14.74 10.66
C SER A 35 8.39 -14.25 12.11
N LEU A 36 7.16 -14.19 12.62
CA LEU A 36 6.89 -13.78 14.01
C LEU A 36 7.52 -14.73 15.03
N THR A 37 7.44 -16.05 14.81
CA THR A 37 8.08 -17.03 15.70
C THR A 37 9.60 -16.83 15.75
N ARG A 38 10.25 -16.56 14.61
CA ARG A 38 11.70 -16.29 14.57
C ARG A 38 12.07 -14.97 15.24
N ALA A 39 11.33 -13.90 14.98
CA ALA A 39 11.54 -12.60 15.62
C ALA A 39 11.36 -12.71 17.15
N ALA A 40 10.29 -13.38 17.60
CA ALA A 40 10.04 -13.61 19.02
C ALA A 40 11.09 -14.52 19.67
N ALA A 41 11.62 -15.52 18.95
CA ALA A 41 12.70 -16.37 19.44
C ALA A 41 14.01 -15.58 19.59
N TYR A 42 14.34 -14.75 18.59
CA TYR A 42 15.52 -13.88 18.62
C TYR A 42 15.46 -12.89 19.79
N ILE A 43 14.34 -12.20 19.96
CA ILE A 43 14.13 -11.27 21.08
C ILE A 43 14.16 -12.00 22.41
N ARG A 44 13.51 -13.17 22.53
CA ARG A 44 13.56 -14.00 23.76
C ARG A 44 14.99 -14.41 24.11
N GLN A 45 15.78 -14.84 23.12
CA GLN A 45 17.17 -15.22 23.34
C GLN A 45 18.01 -14.03 23.85
N LEU A 46 17.79 -12.84 23.29
CA LEU A 46 18.47 -11.62 23.74
C LEU A 46 17.98 -11.13 25.10
N SER A 47 16.68 -11.29 25.40
CA SER A 47 16.06 -10.80 26.63
C SER A 47 16.27 -11.70 27.83
N GLN A 48 16.55 -13.00 27.63
CA GLN A 48 16.76 -13.99 28.72
C GLN A 48 17.83 -13.57 29.74
N ASN A 49 18.76 -12.70 29.33
CA ASN A 49 19.85 -12.21 30.19
C ASN A 49 19.85 -10.68 30.33
N ALA A 50 18.86 -9.97 29.78
CA ALA A 50 18.79 -8.51 29.85
C ALA A 50 18.01 -8.07 31.10
N SER A 51 18.61 -7.21 31.90
CA SER A 51 18.02 -6.65 33.12
C SER A 51 17.03 -5.50 32.85
N ASN A 52 17.22 -4.77 31.74
CA ASN A 52 16.37 -3.67 31.30
C ASN A 52 16.57 -3.38 29.78
N VAL A 53 15.88 -2.37 29.24
CA VAL A 53 15.97 -2.00 27.81
C VAL A 53 17.35 -1.44 27.44
N ASP A 54 18.05 -0.75 28.35
CA ASP A 54 19.41 -0.23 28.10
C ASP A 54 20.44 -1.37 27.96
N ASP A 55 20.31 -2.40 28.78
CA ASP A 55 21.08 -3.65 28.70
C ASP A 55 20.79 -4.37 27.37
N LEU A 56 19.52 -4.43 26.95
CA LEU A 56 19.14 -5.01 25.66
C LEU A 56 19.72 -4.23 24.46
N LEU A 57 19.69 -2.89 24.50
CA LEU A 57 20.29 -2.05 23.45
C LEU A 57 21.81 -2.21 23.40
N THR A 58 22.47 -2.35 24.56
CA THR A 58 23.91 -2.60 24.66
C THR A 58 24.25 -3.96 24.04
N ARG A 59 23.51 -5.02 24.41
CA ARG A 59 23.67 -6.37 23.85
C ARG A 59 23.42 -6.42 22.35
N LEU A 60 22.45 -5.66 21.83
CA LEU A 60 22.25 -5.53 20.38
C LEU A 60 23.47 -4.90 19.70
N GLY A 61 24.07 -3.88 20.31
CA GLY A 61 25.33 -3.30 19.85
C GLY A 61 26.48 -4.31 19.83
N GLU A 62 26.62 -5.11 20.88
CA GLU A 62 27.60 -6.20 20.95
C GLU A 62 27.35 -7.30 19.90
N ALA A 63 26.08 -7.66 19.68
CA ALA A 63 25.68 -8.64 18.66
C ALA A 63 26.03 -8.14 17.25
N ILE A 64 25.76 -6.86 16.94
CA ILE A 64 26.14 -6.23 15.68
C ILE A 64 27.66 -6.25 15.51
N ALA A 65 28.42 -5.88 16.55
CA ALA A 65 29.88 -5.87 16.49
C ALA A 65 30.47 -7.28 16.28
N SER A 66 29.92 -8.28 16.97
CA SER A 66 30.31 -9.69 16.85
C SER A 66 30.02 -10.24 15.46
N ALA A 67 28.79 -10.02 14.95
CA ALA A 67 28.39 -10.45 13.62
C ALA A 67 29.23 -9.78 12.52
N ARG A 68 29.55 -8.47 12.68
CA ARG A 68 30.47 -7.75 11.78
C ARG A 68 31.85 -8.40 11.76
N LEU A 69 32.48 -8.66 12.90
CA LEU A 69 33.81 -9.28 12.96
C LEU A 69 33.80 -10.70 12.35
N ALA A 70 32.73 -11.46 12.58
CA ALA A 70 32.56 -12.77 11.97
C ALA A 70 32.40 -12.69 10.44
N LEU A 71 31.67 -11.67 9.95
CA LEU A 71 31.52 -11.41 8.53
C LEU A 71 32.84 -10.96 7.89
N GLU A 72 33.58 -10.04 8.51
CA GLU A 72 34.92 -9.63 8.07
C GLU A 72 35.86 -10.83 7.97
N LYS A 73 35.86 -11.72 8.97
CA LYS A 73 36.62 -12.97 8.93
C LYS A 73 36.16 -13.90 7.80
N CYS A 74 34.86 -13.91 7.48
CA CYS A 74 34.31 -14.71 6.39
C CYS A 74 34.71 -14.18 5.01
N LEU A 75 34.93 -12.87 4.88
CA LEU A 75 35.28 -12.18 3.64
C LEU A 75 36.80 -11.99 3.48
N HIS A 76 37.57 -12.21 4.54
CA HIS A 76 39.02 -12.02 4.54
C HIS A 76 39.72 -12.93 3.52
N GLY A 77 40.62 -12.35 2.72
CA GLY A 77 41.41 -13.04 1.71
C GLY A 77 40.78 -13.05 0.31
N TYR A 78 39.52 -12.64 0.17
CA TYR A 78 38.84 -12.56 -1.13
C TYR A 78 38.93 -11.15 -1.73
N ASP A 79 38.88 -11.07 -3.07
CA ASP A 79 38.73 -9.80 -3.77
C ASP A 79 37.32 -9.24 -3.59
N SER A 80 37.22 -7.95 -3.29
CA SER A 80 35.94 -7.31 -2.97
C SER A 80 34.99 -7.27 -4.16
N PHE A 81 35.47 -7.01 -5.38
CA PHE A 81 34.60 -6.94 -6.55
C PHE A 81 34.22 -8.33 -7.03
N ASP A 82 35.16 -9.29 -7.02
CA ASP A 82 34.85 -10.67 -7.37
C ASP A 82 33.77 -11.23 -6.42
N THR A 83 33.93 -10.99 -5.12
CA THR A 83 32.95 -11.39 -4.09
C THR A 83 31.56 -10.83 -4.36
N LEU A 84 31.46 -9.52 -4.60
CA LEU A 84 30.18 -8.84 -4.75
C LEU A 84 29.50 -9.18 -6.09
N ALA A 85 30.26 -9.28 -7.18
CA ALA A 85 29.76 -9.75 -8.47
C ALA A 85 29.25 -11.20 -8.37
N PHE A 86 29.99 -12.08 -7.68
CA PHE A 86 29.58 -13.46 -7.44
C PHE A 86 28.31 -13.54 -6.59
N LEU A 87 28.22 -12.81 -5.48
CA LEU A 87 27.04 -12.80 -4.62
C LEU A 87 25.79 -12.29 -5.35
N ARG A 88 25.96 -11.26 -6.19
CA ARG A 88 24.90 -10.75 -7.07
C ARG A 88 24.33 -11.86 -7.94
N PHE A 89 25.22 -12.61 -8.61
CA PHE A 89 24.87 -13.75 -9.46
C PHE A 89 24.24 -14.91 -8.69
N ALA A 90 24.78 -15.24 -7.51
CA ALA A 90 24.37 -16.41 -6.74
C ALA A 90 22.99 -16.26 -6.06
N VAL A 91 22.54 -15.02 -5.80
CA VAL A 91 21.37 -14.73 -4.96
C VAL A 91 20.22 -14.08 -5.74
N GLY A 92 20.51 -13.42 -6.86
CA GLY A 92 19.49 -12.74 -7.65
C GLY A 92 18.52 -13.72 -8.33
N PRO A 93 17.20 -13.45 -8.32
CA PRO A 93 16.27 -14.21 -9.13
C PRO A 93 16.55 -13.94 -10.62
N TRP A 94 16.82 -15.00 -11.37
CA TRP A 94 16.96 -14.96 -12.84
C TRP A 94 15.63 -14.68 -13.53
N ASP A 95 14.54 -14.99 -12.83
CA ASP A 95 13.16 -14.83 -13.26
C ASP A 95 12.27 -14.74 -12.00
N PHE A 96 11.23 -13.92 -12.08
CA PHE A 96 10.37 -13.61 -10.94
C PHE A 96 9.15 -14.55 -10.79
N SER A 97 9.02 -15.60 -11.61
CA SER A 97 7.84 -16.49 -11.60
C SER A 97 7.65 -17.26 -10.29
N GLU A 98 8.75 -17.55 -9.59
CA GLU A 98 8.73 -18.25 -8.29
C GLU A 98 8.88 -17.30 -7.11
N MET A 99 9.08 -15.99 -7.36
CA MET A 99 9.27 -15.01 -6.30
C MET A 99 7.96 -14.78 -5.55
N ARG A 100 8.03 -14.85 -4.23
CA ARG A 100 6.89 -14.64 -3.33
C ARG A 100 7.37 -13.81 -2.16
N GLU A 101 6.82 -12.61 -2.03
CA GLU A 101 7.13 -11.72 -0.92
C GLU A 101 6.80 -12.40 0.43
N SER A 102 5.70 -13.18 0.48
CA SER A 102 5.32 -13.91 1.70
C SER A 102 6.32 -15.00 2.14
N GLN A 103 7.30 -15.34 1.28
CA GLN A 103 8.37 -16.30 1.56
C GLN A 103 9.73 -15.63 1.73
N SER A 104 9.82 -14.32 1.53
CA SER A 104 11.06 -13.55 1.66
C SER A 104 11.65 -13.67 3.06
N GLN A 105 12.96 -13.85 3.12
CA GLN A 105 13.75 -13.90 4.35
C GLN A 105 14.85 -12.86 4.30
N VAL A 106 15.28 -12.38 5.46
CA VAL A 106 16.35 -11.36 5.55
C VAL A 106 17.65 -11.89 4.95
N GLU A 107 17.91 -13.19 5.09
CA GLU A 107 19.03 -13.93 4.51
C GLU A 107 19.13 -13.81 2.99
N ASN A 108 18.00 -13.64 2.30
CA ASN A 108 17.95 -13.52 0.85
C ASN A 108 17.61 -12.07 0.42
N SER A 109 17.62 -11.12 1.37
CA SER A 109 17.25 -9.73 1.10
C SER A 109 18.41 -8.95 0.47
N GLN A 110 18.07 -7.94 -0.32
CA GLN A 110 19.05 -6.99 -0.84
C GLN A 110 19.72 -6.18 0.30
N ALA A 111 19.04 -5.94 1.42
CA ALA A 111 19.64 -5.31 2.59
C ALA A 111 20.80 -6.11 3.18
N ALA A 112 20.75 -7.44 3.16
CA ALA A 112 21.88 -8.28 3.57
C ALA A 112 23.07 -8.13 2.60
N GLN A 113 22.80 -7.99 1.30
CA GLN A 113 23.85 -7.73 0.30
C GLN A 113 24.48 -6.35 0.49
N ASP A 114 23.67 -5.32 0.79
CA ASP A 114 24.16 -3.99 1.16
C ASP A 114 25.15 -4.08 2.35
N VAL A 115 24.80 -4.84 3.40
CA VAL A 115 25.68 -5.02 4.58
C VAL A 115 27.01 -5.69 4.22
N ILE A 116 27.02 -6.65 3.28
CA ILE A 116 28.27 -7.25 2.79
C ILE A 116 29.13 -6.19 2.08
N ALA A 117 28.53 -5.39 1.20
CA ALA A 117 29.23 -4.29 0.53
C ALA A 117 29.80 -3.27 1.53
N LEU A 118 29.02 -2.90 2.55
CA LEU A 118 29.45 -2.00 3.61
C LEU A 118 30.58 -2.57 4.46
N THR A 119 30.60 -3.88 4.66
CA THR A 119 31.67 -4.58 5.36
C THR A 119 32.96 -4.54 4.55
N LEU A 120 32.90 -4.83 3.25
CA LEU A 120 34.07 -4.72 2.35
C LEU A 120 34.59 -3.28 2.26
N LEU A 121 33.69 -2.29 2.21
CA LEU A 121 34.05 -0.86 2.31
C LEU A 121 34.77 -0.56 3.62
N GLY A 122 34.27 -1.06 4.75
CA GLY A 122 34.90 -0.92 6.06
C GLY A 122 36.25 -1.64 6.21
N MET A 123 36.50 -2.66 5.36
CA MET A 123 37.79 -3.36 5.25
C MET A 123 38.76 -2.65 4.28
N GLY A 124 38.36 -1.52 3.68
CA GLY A 124 39.18 -0.77 2.74
C GLY A 124 39.10 -1.25 1.28
N LEU A 125 38.06 -2.01 0.92
CA LEU A 125 37.87 -2.63 -0.39
C LEU A 125 39.12 -3.40 -0.87
N PRO A 126 39.56 -4.46 -0.15
CA PRO A 126 40.73 -5.23 -0.57
C PRO A 126 40.58 -5.78 -2.00
N ARG A 127 41.64 -5.59 -2.79
CA ARG A 127 41.78 -6.07 -4.17
C ARG A 127 42.88 -7.13 -4.25
N GLN A 128 42.62 -8.22 -4.97
CA GLN A 128 43.62 -9.26 -5.25
C GLN A 128 44.03 -9.22 -6.73
N PRO A 129 45.24 -9.68 -7.09
CA PRO A 129 45.61 -9.87 -8.49
C PRO A 129 44.67 -10.86 -9.20
N LEU A 130 44.54 -10.74 -10.52
CA LEU A 130 43.90 -11.76 -11.36
C LEU A 130 44.88 -12.94 -11.48
N THR A 131 44.57 -14.07 -10.87
CA THR A 131 45.51 -15.22 -10.77
C THR A 131 45.09 -16.42 -11.61
N GLY A 132 43.92 -16.42 -12.27
CA GLY A 132 43.46 -17.52 -13.11
C GLY A 132 43.20 -18.87 -12.42
N GLU A 133 43.65 -19.10 -11.18
CA GLU A 133 43.42 -20.34 -10.43
C GLU A 133 43.07 -20.04 -8.96
N ASN A 134 42.00 -20.68 -8.46
CA ASN A 134 41.64 -20.80 -7.04
C ASN A 134 41.59 -19.49 -6.22
N SER A 135 41.24 -18.35 -6.81
CA SER A 135 40.74 -17.19 -6.06
C SER A 135 39.30 -17.46 -5.60
N GLY A 136 39.13 -18.45 -4.71
CA GLY A 136 37.84 -18.98 -4.31
C GLY A 136 36.85 -17.90 -3.89
N GLN A 137 35.56 -18.22 -3.85
CA GLN A 137 34.53 -17.29 -3.40
C GLN A 137 34.19 -17.53 -1.93
N PRO A 138 33.78 -16.51 -1.17
CA PRO A 138 33.23 -16.73 0.16
C PRO A 138 31.99 -17.63 0.06
N ASN A 139 31.73 -18.41 1.11
CA ASN A 139 30.49 -19.19 1.17
C ASN A 139 29.29 -18.22 1.22
N PRO A 140 28.44 -18.19 0.18
CA PRO A 140 27.40 -17.17 0.05
C PRO A 140 26.37 -17.29 1.17
N GLY A 141 25.93 -18.51 1.48
CA GLY A 141 24.96 -18.75 2.55
C GLY A 141 25.48 -18.31 3.93
N LYS A 142 26.77 -18.52 4.21
CA LYS A 142 27.39 -18.05 5.46
C LYS A 142 27.50 -16.52 5.52
N ALA A 143 27.98 -15.90 4.44
CA ALA A 143 28.14 -14.44 4.37
C ALA A 143 26.78 -13.74 4.51
N LEU A 144 25.77 -14.20 3.77
CA LEU A 144 24.40 -13.70 3.83
C LEU A 144 23.74 -13.92 5.19
N GLY A 145 23.96 -15.08 5.82
CA GLY A 145 23.45 -15.35 7.16
C GLY A 145 23.99 -14.37 8.21
N LEU A 146 25.30 -14.12 8.19
CA LEU A 146 25.95 -13.16 9.08
C LEU A 146 25.50 -11.72 8.82
N ALA A 147 25.35 -11.34 7.55
CA ALA A 147 24.81 -10.04 7.17
C ALA A 147 23.35 -9.87 7.60
N ALA A 148 22.53 -10.92 7.49
CA ALA A 148 21.15 -10.91 7.94
C ALA A 148 21.02 -10.78 9.46
N ASP A 149 21.96 -11.34 10.24
CA ASP A 149 22.03 -11.11 11.69
C ASP A 149 22.24 -9.62 12.02
N ILE A 150 23.10 -8.94 11.27
CA ILE A 150 23.31 -7.48 11.43
C ILE A 150 22.03 -6.71 11.09
N VAL A 151 21.36 -7.03 9.98
CA VAL A 151 20.10 -6.38 9.58
C VAL A 151 19.01 -6.58 10.64
N ARG A 152 18.82 -7.81 11.13
CA ARG A 152 17.84 -8.12 12.20
C ARG A 152 18.14 -7.36 13.48
N ALA A 153 19.40 -7.34 13.90
CA ALA A 153 19.81 -6.64 15.11
C ALA A 153 19.57 -5.12 14.99
N ALA A 154 19.91 -4.53 13.83
CA ALA A 154 19.68 -3.13 13.53
C ALA A 154 18.18 -2.78 13.51
N GLN A 155 17.36 -3.59 12.84
CA GLN A 155 15.90 -3.44 12.82
C GLN A 155 15.30 -3.49 14.23
N THR A 156 15.69 -4.49 15.03
CA THR A 156 15.23 -4.66 16.42
C THR A 156 15.65 -3.46 17.28
N ARG A 157 16.88 -2.98 17.11
CA ARG A 157 17.39 -1.79 17.79
C ARG A 157 16.57 -0.55 17.45
N ALA A 158 16.23 -0.33 16.18
CA ALA A 158 15.45 0.83 15.73
C ALA A 158 14.06 0.85 16.39
N VAL A 159 13.37 -0.29 16.44
CA VAL A 159 12.06 -0.44 17.10
C VAL A 159 12.16 -0.13 18.59
N LEU A 160 13.14 -0.72 19.30
CA LEU A 160 13.35 -0.47 20.73
C LEU A 160 13.71 0.99 21.03
N GLN A 161 14.51 1.64 20.17
CA GLN A 161 14.83 3.06 20.30
C GLN A 161 13.58 3.93 20.10
N GLY A 162 12.75 3.61 19.11
CA GLY A 162 11.46 4.29 18.89
C GLY A 162 10.54 4.18 20.11
N GLN A 163 10.43 3.00 20.72
CA GLN A 163 9.62 2.79 21.92
C GLN A 163 10.08 3.63 23.13
N ARG A 164 11.34 4.08 23.16
CA ARG A 164 11.86 4.97 24.21
C ARG A 164 11.61 6.45 23.95
N VAL A 165 11.24 6.81 22.72
CA VAL A 165 10.91 8.19 22.39
C VAL A 165 9.61 8.54 23.09
N ASP A 166 9.69 9.45 24.06
CA ASP A 166 8.53 10.03 24.76
C ASP A 166 7.77 11.00 23.85
N GLN A 167 7.21 10.46 22.77
CA GLN A 167 6.35 11.16 21.81
C GLN A 167 5.27 10.19 21.31
N PRO A 168 4.08 10.69 20.95
CA PRO A 168 3.00 9.87 20.45
C PRO A 168 3.36 8.89 19.33
N LEU A 169 4.24 9.31 18.42
CA LEU A 169 4.66 8.55 17.24
C LEU A 169 6.04 7.90 17.39
N GLY A 170 6.59 7.84 18.61
CA GLY A 170 7.92 7.28 18.86
C GLY A 170 8.09 5.83 18.40
N ALA A 171 7.20 4.94 18.84
CA ALA A 171 7.22 3.52 18.48
C ALA A 171 7.14 3.33 16.96
N LEU A 172 6.20 4.03 16.34
CA LEU A 172 5.96 4.01 14.90
C LEU A 172 7.17 4.53 14.10
N ALA A 173 7.81 5.61 14.56
CA ALA A 173 9.04 6.10 13.94
C ALA A 173 10.16 5.04 13.98
N GLY A 174 10.25 4.27 15.06
CA GLY A 174 11.16 3.12 15.16
C GLY A 174 10.83 2.00 14.17
N GLU A 175 9.54 1.69 13.99
CA GLU A 175 9.08 0.71 12.99
C GLU A 175 9.41 1.14 11.56
N PHE A 176 9.15 2.40 11.22
CA PHE A 176 9.50 2.96 9.92
C PHE A 176 11.02 2.94 9.68
N MET A 177 11.84 3.26 10.68
CA MET A 177 13.29 3.12 10.58
C MET A 177 13.72 1.67 10.37
N GLY A 178 13.11 0.73 11.07
CA GLY A 178 13.34 -0.70 10.86
C GLY A 178 12.96 -1.14 9.44
N TYR A 179 11.85 -0.62 8.91
CA TYR A 179 11.40 -0.85 7.54
C TYR A 179 12.41 -0.29 6.52
N GLU A 180 12.87 0.96 6.71
CA GLU A 180 13.88 1.59 5.86
C GLU A 180 15.20 0.80 5.79
N LEU A 181 15.63 0.20 6.91
CA LEU A 181 16.85 -0.58 6.98
C LEU A 181 16.76 -1.92 6.25
N SER A 182 15.59 -2.56 6.26
CA SER A 182 15.43 -3.95 5.84
C SER A 182 14.76 -4.14 4.47
N VAL A 183 13.95 -3.19 4.01
CA VAL A 183 13.16 -3.34 2.77
C VAL A 183 13.76 -2.50 1.63
N ARG A 184 13.88 -3.13 0.45
CA ARG A 184 14.31 -2.56 -0.84
C ARG A 184 13.27 -2.94 -1.90
N GLY A 185 13.23 -2.24 -3.04
CA GLY A 185 12.29 -2.58 -4.12
C GLY A 185 10.83 -2.31 -3.74
N ARG A 186 10.56 -1.14 -3.15
CA ARG A 186 9.24 -0.83 -2.54
C ARG A 186 8.16 -0.44 -3.54
N GLN A 187 8.51 -0.41 -4.82
CA GLN A 187 7.62 0.03 -5.88
C GLN A 187 7.74 -0.92 -7.07
N TYR A 188 6.62 -1.17 -7.74
CA TYR A 188 6.63 -1.85 -9.03
C TYR A 188 7.37 -1.01 -10.07
N GLU A 189 8.24 -1.63 -10.87
CA GLU A 189 9.17 -0.92 -11.77
C GLU A 189 8.40 -0.04 -12.76
N SER A 190 7.29 -0.51 -13.31
CA SER A 190 6.47 0.27 -14.25
C SER A 190 5.85 1.52 -13.64
N ILE A 191 5.53 1.50 -12.33
CA ILE A 191 4.93 2.65 -11.64
C ILE A 191 6.03 3.64 -11.26
N ALA A 192 7.13 3.16 -10.69
CA ALA A 192 8.29 4.01 -10.38
C ALA A 192 8.80 4.71 -11.65
N LYS A 193 8.93 3.97 -12.76
CA LYS A 193 9.30 4.50 -14.07
C LYS A 193 8.32 5.55 -14.58
N GLU A 194 7.01 5.32 -14.45
CA GLU A 194 6.00 6.32 -14.81
C GLU A 194 6.17 7.60 -13.98
N LEU A 195 6.29 7.46 -12.66
CA LEU A 195 6.42 8.58 -11.74
C LEU A 195 7.67 9.41 -12.00
N ASN A 196 8.81 8.75 -12.18
CA ASN A 196 10.08 9.39 -12.50
C ASN A 196 10.05 10.06 -13.88
N THR A 197 9.47 9.42 -14.89
CA THR A 197 9.39 10.00 -16.23
C THR A 197 8.56 11.27 -16.22
N GLY A 198 7.39 11.25 -15.56
CA GLY A 198 6.52 12.42 -15.53
C GLY A 198 7.09 13.60 -14.74
N LEU A 199 7.88 13.35 -13.69
CA LEU A 199 8.47 14.41 -12.87
C LEU A 199 9.87 14.83 -13.36
N LEU A 200 10.81 13.88 -13.42
CA LEU A 200 12.21 14.15 -13.72
C LEU A 200 12.47 14.35 -15.22
N GLY A 201 11.60 13.80 -16.08
CA GLY A 201 11.61 14.03 -17.52
C GLY A 201 10.96 15.35 -17.94
N ASP A 202 10.34 16.10 -17.03
CA ASP A 202 9.80 17.42 -17.34
C ASP A 202 10.92 18.37 -17.81
N PRO A 203 10.76 19.12 -18.91
CA PRO A 203 11.83 19.96 -19.45
C PRO A 203 12.41 20.97 -18.45
N THR A 204 11.57 21.48 -17.54
CA THR A 204 12.02 22.38 -16.48
C THR A 204 12.89 21.65 -15.46
N VAL A 205 12.51 20.43 -15.07
CA VAL A 205 13.26 19.62 -14.10
C VAL A 205 14.54 19.07 -14.72
N ALA A 206 14.49 18.57 -15.96
CA ALA A 206 15.66 18.12 -16.69
C ALA A 206 16.72 19.23 -16.82
N THR A 207 16.29 20.48 -17.08
CA THR A 207 17.19 21.64 -17.10
C THR A 207 17.81 21.91 -15.72
N VAL A 208 17.05 21.75 -14.64
CA VAL A 208 17.56 21.90 -13.26
C VAL A 208 18.59 20.82 -12.96
N MET A 209 18.31 19.57 -13.32
CA MET A 209 19.21 18.43 -13.14
C MET A 209 20.50 18.61 -13.93
N ALA A 210 20.43 18.89 -15.23
CA ALA A 210 21.61 19.09 -16.06
C ALA A 210 22.53 20.19 -15.52
N ASN A 211 21.97 21.34 -15.12
CA ASN A 211 22.76 22.46 -14.62
C ASN A 211 23.34 22.24 -13.21
N THR A 212 22.75 21.33 -12.42
CA THR A 212 23.11 21.14 -11.00
C THR A 212 23.92 19.87 -10.76
N LEU A 213 23.56 18.78 -11.44
CA LEU A 213 24.13 17.43 -11.30
C LEU A 213 24.96 17.00 -12.52
N GLY A 214 24.81 17.67 -13.67
CA GLY A 214 25.59 17.39 -14.88
C GLY A 214 24.98 16.33 -15.80
N PHE A 215 23.77 15.84 -15.51
CA PHE A 215 23.07 14.83 -16.30
C PHE A 215 21.55 14.96 -16.16
N THR A 216 20.81 14.30 -17.05
CA THR A 216 19.34 14.22 -17.10
C THR A 216 18.84 12.81 -16.74
N LEU A 217 17.51 12.63 -16.65
CA LEU A 217 16.92 11.29 -16.47
C LEU A 217 17.29 10.34 -17.63
N ASP A 218 17.32 10.85 -18.86
CA ASP A 218 17.61 10.03 -20.05
C ASP A 218 19.07 9.58 -20.05
N ASP A 219 20.01 10.44 -19.64
CA ASP A 219 21.42 10.07 -19.47
C ASP A 219 21.57 8.94 -18.44
N ILE A 220 20.86 9.03 -17.30
CA ILE A 220 20.89 7.99 -16.26
C ILE A 220 20.41 6.64 -16.81
N ARG A 221 19.29 6.63 -17.54
CA ARG A 221 18.74 5.41 -18.13
C ARG A 221 19.63 4.84 -19.22
N ALA A 222 20.18 5.68 -20.09
CA ALA A 222 21.10 5.25 -21.14
C ALA A 222 22.37 4.62 -20.55
N VAL A 223 22.96 5.25 -19.53
CA VAL A 223 24.14 4.70 -18.82
C VAL A 223 23.79 3.40 -18.08
N ARG A 224 22.61 3.31 -17.45
CA ARG A 224 22.12 2.08 -16.81
C ARG A 224 22.01 0.94 -17.80
N GLU A 225 21.26 1.14 -18.87
CA GLU A 225 20.99 0.14 -19.91
C GLU A 225 22.28 -0.30 -20.58
N ALA A 226 23.17 0.64 -20.91
CA ALA A 226 24.49 0.35 -21.45
C ALA A 226 25.34 -0.50 -20.49
N SER A 227 25.39 -0.12 -19.22
CA SER A 227 26.12 -0.87 -18.19
C SER A 227 25.58 -2.29 -18.06
N VAL A 228 24.26 -2.46 -17.91
CA VAL A 228 23.62 -3.77 -17.81
C VAL A 228 23.86 -4.62 -19.06
N ALA A 229 23.78 -4.02 -20.26
CA ALA A 229 24.04 -4.71 -21.51
C ALA A 229 25.50 -5.21 -21.61
N LEU A 230 26.48 -4.40 -21.17
CA LEU A 230 27.89 -4.79 -21.14
C LEU A 230 28.13 -5.98 -20.20
N LEU A 231 27.53 -5.95 -18.99
CA LEU A 231 27.63 -7.05 -18.03
C LEU A 231 27.04 -8.35 -18.61
N ASN A 232 25.84 -8.26 -19.19
CA ASN A 232 25.13 -9.39 -19.78
C ASN A 232 25.91 -9.98 -20.97
N GLU A 233 26.45 -9.13 -21.85
CA GLU A 233 27.25 -9.56 -23.00
C GLU A 233 28.51 -10.31 -22.57
N ARG A 234 29.24 -9.79 -21.58
CA ARG A 234 30.45 -10.44 -21.05
C ARG A 234 30.13 -11.79 -20.42
N PHE A 235 29.11 -11.85 -19.57
CA PHE A 235 28.74 -13.08 -18.86
C PHE A 235 28.12 -14.12 -19.78
N PHE A 236 27.04 -13.79 -20.49
CA PHE A 236 26.36 -14.73 -21.37
C PHE A 236 27.22 -15.12 -22.58
N GLY A 237 28.05 -14.20 -23.08
CA GLY A 237 29.02 -14.53 -24.11
C GLY A 237 30.01 -15.61 -23.67
N ALA A 238 30.53 -15.52 -22.44
CA ALA A 238 31.41 -16.56 -21.89
C ALA A 238 30.66 -17.88 -21.64
N ARG A 239 29.44 -17.82 -21.07
CA ARG A 239 28.60 -19.00 -20.86
C ARG A 239 28.31 -19.74 -22.17
N ASP A 240 27.94 -19.00 -23.22
CA ASP A 240 27.56 -19.58 -24.50
C ASP A 240 28.77 -20.22 -25.18
N ARG A 241 29.95 -19.58 -25.13
CA ARG A 241 31.22 -20.18 -25.62
C ARG A 241 31.59 -21.46 -24.86
N VAL A 242 31.44 -21.47 -23.53
CA VAL A 242 31.65 -22.67 -22.70
C VAL A 242 30.63 -23.76 -23.08
N GLY A 243 29.36 -23.40 -23.24
CA GLY A 243 28.29 -24.31 -23.63
C GLY A 243 28.51 -24.95 -24.99
N ASP A 244 28.87 -24.15 -26.00
CA ASP A 244 29.16 -24.60 -27.36
C ASP A 244 30.38 -25.54 -27.38
N ALA A 245 31.43 -25.22 -26.62
CA ALA A 245 32.61 -26.07 -26.49
C ALA A 245 32.24 -27.46 -25.93
N VAL A 246 31.38 -27.51 -24.90
CA VAL A 246 30.91 -28.77 -24.30
C VAL A 246 29.94 -29.53 -25.23
N GLN A 247 29.06 -28.83 -25.94
CA GLN A 247 27.99 -29.43 -26.75
C GLN A 247 28.46 -29.89 -28.14
N SER A 248 29.52 -29.28 -28.68
CA SER A 248 30.10 -29.65 -29.98
C SER A 248 30.65 -31.09 -30.04
N GLY A 249 30.87 -31.74 -28.88
CA GLY A 249 31.39 -33.11 -28.81
C GLY A 249 32.80 -33.27 -29.37
N ALA A 250 33.50 -32.15 -29.61
CA ALA A 250 34.90 -32.12 -30.00
C ALA A 250 35.74 -32.85 -28.93
N GLY A 251 36.77 -33.59 -29.36
CA GLY A 251 37.68 -34.22 -28.40
C GLY A 251 38.32 -33.15 -27.51
N ILE A 252 38.74 -33.49 -26.28
CA ILE A 252 39.45 -32.56 -25.38
C ILE A 252 40.65 -31.88 -26.09
N GLU A 253 41.20 -32.53 -27.13
CA GLU A 253 42.29 -32.04 -27.96
C GLU A 253 41.91 -30.94 -28.96
N ASP A 254 40.63 -30.79 -29.31
CA ASP A 254 40.10 -29.80 -30.27
C ASP A 254 39.51 -28.55 -29.59
N ILE A 255 39.38 -28.57 -28.26
CA ILE A 255 38.96 -27.41 -27.47
C ILE A 255 40.19 -26.52 -27.24
N ASP A 256 40.09 -25.23 -27.56
CA ASP A 256 41.06 -24.24 -27.08
C ASP A 256 40.97 -24.17 -25.55
N ALA A 257 41.81 -24.97 -24.88
CA ALA A 257 41.82 -25.11 -23.44
C ALA A 257 42.10 -23.77 -22.73
N ASP A 258 42.87 -22.88 -23.36
CA ASP A 258 43.16 -21.56 -22.82
C ASP A 258 41.92 -20.66 -22.93
N ALA A 259 41.19 -20.67 -24.05
CA ALA A 259 39.93 -19.93 -24.18
C ALA A 259 38.85 -20.44 -23.23
N PHE A 260 38.69 -21.77 -23.15
CA PHE A 260 37.75 -22.40 -22.23
C PHE A 260 38.09 -22.06 -20.76
N GLY A 261 39.38 -22.16 -20.39
CA GLY A 261 39.86 -21.79 -19.07
C GLY A 261 39.60 -20.32 -18.74
N ARG A 262 39.84 -19.40 -19.69
CA ARG A 262 39.54 -17.97 -19.55
C ARG A 262 38.05 -17.72 -19.28
N ASP A 263 37.17 -18.30 -20.08
CA ASP A 263 35.71 -18.08 -19.93
C ASP A 263 35.17 -18.70 -18.64
N MET A 264 35.67 -19.87 -18.24
CA MET A 264 35.34 -20.48 -16.94
C MET A 264 35.84 -19.63 -15.75
N ASN A 265 37.06 -19.10 -15.85
CA ASN A 265 37.62 -18.20 -14.84
C ASN A 265 36.84 -16.89 -14.74
N LEU A 266 36.43 -16.31 -15.86
CA LEU A 266 35.57 -15.13 -15.87
C LEU A 266 34.29 -15.37 -15.07
N MET A 267 33.65 -16.53 -15.25
CA MET A 267 32.37 -16.84 -14.61
C MET A 267 32.48 -17.22 -13.13
N MET A 268 33.60 -17.79 -12.69
CA MET A 268 33.72 -18.39 -11.34
C MET A 268 34.72 -17.68 -10.41
N ASN A 269 35.80 -17.15 -10.96
CA ASN A 269 36.98 -16.71 -10.21
C ASN A 269 37.27 -15.22 -10.36
N GLU A 270 37.06 -14.66 -11.55
CA GLU A 270 37.38 -13.27 -11.91
C GLU A 270 36.09 -12.48 -12.21
N CYS A 271 35.07 -12.67 -11.36
CA CYS A 271 33.73 -12.13 -11.56
C CYS A 271 33.69 -10.60 -11.72
N ARG A 272 34.69 -9.87 -11.20
CA ARG A 272 34.81 -8.42 -11.37
C ARG A 272 34.92 -7.99 -12.83
N LEU A 273 35.51 -8.83 -13.69
CA LEU A 273 35.73 -8.52 -15.11
C LEU A 273 34.40 -8.46 -15.88
N PHE A 274 33.40 -9.26 -15.48
CA PHE A 274 32.04 -9.13 -16.01
C PHE A 274 31.14 -8.27 -15.13
N GLY A 275 31.52 -7.98 -13.87
CA GLY A 275 30.69 -7.27 -12.88
C GLY A 275 30.87 -5.75 -12.84
N ALA A 276 31.99 -5.22 -13.33
CA ALA A 276 32.33 -3.81 -13.31
C ALA A 276 32.43 -3.19 -14.72
N VAL A 277 32.20 -1.89 -14.83
CA VAL A 277 32.33 -1.12 -16.07
C VAL A 277 33.20 0.12 -15.85
N SER A 278 33.82 0.62 -16.92
CA SER A 278 34.43 1.95 -16.91
C SER A 278 33.49 3.01 -17.51
N ALA A 279 33.75 4.28 -17.21
CA ALA A 279 32.98 5.39 -17.80
C ALA A 279 33.08 5.45 -19.33
N VAL A 280 34.25 5.11 -19.89
CA VAL A 280 34.48 5.06 -21.34
C VAL A 280 33.60 3.99 -22.01
N GLU A 281 33.56 2.79 -21.43
CA GLU A 281 32.75 1.70 -21.98
C GLU A 281 31.26 2.01 -21.90
N ALA A 282 30.80 2.51 -20.75
CA ALA A 282 29.41 2.91 -20.56
C ALA A 282 29.01 4.03 -21.53
N ALA A 283 29.86 5.06 -21.71
CA ALA A 283 29.65 6.15 -22.65
C ALA A 283 29.56 5.68 -24.09
N GLY A 284 30.52 4.85 -24.53
CA GLY A 284 30.58 4.33 -25.89
C GLY A 284 29.36 3.46 -26.23
N ARG A 285 28.85 2.68 -25.27
CA ARG A 285 27.64 1.86 -25.44
C ARG A 285 26.35 2.68 -25.34
N ALA A 286 26.30 3.69 -24.47
CA ALA A 286 25.12 4.54 -24.26
C ALA A 286 24.95 5.60 -25.35
N GLY A 287 26.01 5.96 -26.08
CA GLY A 287 26.00 7.07 -27.03
C GLY A 287 25.96 8.45 -26.36
N VAL A 288 26.57 8.58 -25.17
CA VAL A 288 26.69 9.84 -24.42
C VAL A 288 28.16 10.23 -24.28
N GLU A 289 28.42 11.49 -23.90
CA GLU A 289 29.78 11.96 -23.60
C GLU A 289 30.38 11.22 -22.39
N GLU A 290 31.69 10.94 -22.43
CA GLU A 290 32.40 10.25 -21.33
C GLU A 290 32.24 11.00 -19.99
N SER A 291 32.28 12.33 -20.02
CA SER A 291 32.07 13.16 -18.83
C SER A 291 30.68 12.98 -18.22
N THR A 292 29.65 12.76 -19.06
CA THR A 292 28.28 12.54 -18.61
C THR A 292 28.13 11.15 -18.01
N ALA A 293 28.65 10.12 -18.68
CA ALA A 293 28.64 8.75 -18.14
C ALA A 293 29.41 8.68 -16.81
N LYS A 294 30.56 9.33 -16.73
CA LYS A 294 31.34 9.46 -15.49
C LYS A 294 30.55 10.16 -14.38
N ALA A 295 29.90 11.29 -14.67
CA ALA A 295 29.10 12.01 -13.69
C ALA A 295 27.95 11.16 -13.14
N VAL A 296 27.25 10.40 -14.00
CA VAL A 296 26.20 9.46 -13.56
C VAL A 296 26.80 8.36 -12.69
N LEU A 297 27.85 7.68 -13.15
CA LEU A 297 28.45 6.57 -12.42
C LEU A 297 29.01 7.01 -11.06
N GLU A 298 29.72 8.13 -10.99
CA GLU A 298 30.24 8.68 -9.73
C GLU A 298 29.13 9.08 -8.76
N TYR A 299 28.06 9.72 -9.25
CA TYR A 299 26.96 10.16 -8.40
C TYR A 299 26.24 8.99 -7.71
N PHE A 300 26.08 7.87 -8.41
CA PHE A 300 25.42 6.67 -7.90
C PHE A 300 26.40 5.62 -7.35
N SER A 301 27.63 6.02 -7.05
CA SER A 301 28.64 5.14 -6.47
C SER A 301 28.96 5.48 -5.02
N THR A 302 29.27 4.45 -4.25
CA THR A 302 29.93 4.61 -2.96
C THR A 302 31.40 4.28 -3.11
N SER A 303 32.25 5.22 -2.70
CA SER A 303 33.72 5.05 -2.67
C SER A 303 34.20 4.66 -1.27
N ARG A 304 35.50 4.36 -1.15
CA ARG A 304 36.15 4.06 0.13
C ARG A 304 35.89 5.20 1.15
N PRO A 305 35.47 4.89 2.39
CA PRO A 305 35.35 5.90 3.43
C PRO A 305 36.75 6.48 3.75
N ALA A 306 36.80 7.75 4.17
CA ALA A 306 38.06 8.31 4.67
C ALA A 306 38.48 7.61 5.97
N ASP A 307 39.79 7.51 6.24
CA ASP A 307 40.34 6.81 7.42
C ASP A 307 39.77 7.33 8.76
N SER A 308 39.30 8.57 8.80
CA SER A 308 38.69 9.21 9.98
C SER A 308 37.21 8.88 10.19
N GLU A 309 36.53 8.26 9.23
CA GLU A 309 35.11 7.97 9.31
C GLU A 309 34.80 6.70 10.13
N ALA A 310 33.66 6.70 10.82
CA ALA A 310 33.19 5.51 11.51
C ALA A 310 32.87 4.39 10.50
N ASN A 311 33.08 3.14 10.92
CA ASN A 311 32.82 1.96 10.08
C ASN A 311 31.39 2.01 9.46
N PRO A 312 31.24 1.83 8.13
CA PRO A 312 29.96 1.94 7.43
C PRO A 312 28.84 1.05 8.00
N VAL A 313 29.16 -0.16 8.49
CA VAL A 313 28.19 -1.09 9.09
C VAL A 313 27.64 -0.54 10.41
N ILE A 314 28.47 0.13 11.20
CA ILE A 314 28.04 0.72 12.48
C ILE A 314 27.09 1.89 12.24
N ARG A 315 27.40 2.73 11.24
CA ARG A 315 26.53 3.83 10.82
C ARG A 315 25.19 3.31 10.28
N PHE A 316 25.21 2.31 9.41
CA PHE A 316 24.00 1.59 8.96
C PHE A 316 23.16 1.10 10.15
N ALA A 317 23.79 0.44 11.12
CA ALA A 317 23.09 -0.08 12.28
C ALA A 317 22.58 1.00 13.26
N GLN A 318 23.00 2.25 13.10
CA GLN A 318 22.48 3.43 13.80
C GLN A 318 21.29 4.08 13.06
N GLY A 319 20.88 3.53 11.91
CA GLY A 319 19.84 4.11 11.08
C GLY A 319 20.35 5.21 10.15
N GLU A 320 21.67 5.43 10.07
CA GLU A 320 22.21 6.29 9.03
C GLU A 320 22.07 5.59 7.68
N ARG A 321 21.67 6.35 6.66
CA ARG A 321 21.56 5.82 5.30
C ARG A 321 22.95 5.74 4.67
N VAL A 322 23.66 4.67 5.04
CA VAL A 322 24.96 4.28 4.47
C VAL A 322 24.70 3.03 3.65
N VAL A 323 24.19 3.20 2.43
CA VAL A 323 23.99 2.09 1.50
C VAL A 323 24.76 2.37 0.22
N PRO A 324 25.32 1.34 -0.44
CA PRO A 324 25.86 1.54 -1.77
C PRO A 324 24.72 1.99 -2.71
N TRP A 325 24.93 3.07 -3.46
CA TRP A 325 23.90 3.73 -4.29
C TRP A 325 23.57 2.95 -5.58
N GLY A 326 23.73 1.64 -5.55
CA GLY A 326 23.68 0.75 -6.70
C GLY A 326 25.06 0.47 -7.31
N CYS A 327 26.10 1.23 -6.95
CA CYS A 327 27.47 0.99 -7.38
C CYS A 327 28.52 1.16 -6.27
N ILE A 328 29.66 0.51 -6.48
CA ILE A 328 30.91 0.79 -5.75
C ILE A 328 31.95 1.27 -6.76
N ALA A 329 32.58 2.40 -6.48
CA ALA A 329 33.65 2.96 -7.31
C ALA A 329 35.03 2.67 -6.70
N ASP A 330 35.96 2.21 -7.54
CA ASP A 330 37.36 2.02 -7.18
C ASP A 330 38.25 2.23 -8.41
N ASP A 331 39.24 3.12 -8.34
CA ASP A 331 40.22 3.39 -9.42
C ASP A 331 39.63 3.60 -10.84
N GLY A 332 38.43 4.19 -10.94
CA GLY A 332 37.76 4.45 -12.23
C GLY A 332 36.97 3.27 -12.78
N GLU A 333 36.90 2.16 -12.05
CA GLU A 333 35.98 1.04 -12.26
C GLU A 333 34.74 1.21 -11.37
N TYR A 334 33.58 0.86 -11.91
CA TYR A 334 32.29 0.95 -11.23
C TYR A 334 31.65 -0.44 -11.17
N LEU A 335 31.66 -1.06 -10.00
CA LEU A 335 31.01 -2.33 -9.77
C LEU A 335 29.50 -2.15 -9.62
N ILE A 336 28.75 -2.77 -10.52
CA ILE A 336 27.30 -2.71 -10.55
C ILE A 336 26.71 -3.72 -9.55
N LEU A 337 26.00 -3.24 -8.53
CA LEU A 337 25.32 -4.07 -7.54
C LEU A 337 23.86 -4.38 -7.94
N ASN A 338 23.20 -5.25 -7.17
CA ASN A 338 21.76 -5.46 -7.30
C ASN A 338 21.00 -4.15 -7.05
N GLY A 339 20.01 -3.87 -7.89
CA GLY A 339 19.24 -2.61 -7.85
C GLY A 339 19.98 -1.39 -8.39
N PHE A 340 21.05 -1.57 -9.19
CA PHE A 340 21.73 -0.43 -9.83
C PHE A 340 20.77 0.46 -10.61
N LEU A 341 20.75 1.75 -10.23
CA LEU A 341 19.85 2.77 -10.78
C LEU A 341 18.39 2.30 -10.80
N GLY A 342 17.96 1.59 -9.76
CA GLY A 342 16.57 1.20 -9.55
C GLY A 342 15.65 2.41 -9.60
N GLU A 343 14.54 2.28 -10.32
CA GLU A 343 13.57 3.36 -10.50
C GLU A 343 12.93 3.76 -9.15
N ASP A 344 12.85 2.86 -8.18
CA ASP A 344 12.20 3.07 -6.87
C ASP A 344 12.89 4.14 -6.00
N GLU A 345 14.22 4.22 -6.04
CA GLU A 345 15.01 5.18 -5.25
C GLU A 345 15.52 6.37 -6.06
N LEU A 346 15.35 6.36 -7.38
CA LEU A 346 15.94 7.35 -8.29
C LEU A 346 15.54 8.79 -7.93
N ARG A 347 14.24 9.09 -7.79
CA ARG A 347 13.78 10.43 -7.40
C ARG A 347 14.40 10.88 -6.08
N ARG A 348 14.39 10.03 -5.06
CA ARG A 348 14.94 10.35 -3.73
C ARG A 348 16.42 10.68 -3.81
N ASN A 349 17.14 9.95 -4.65
CA ASN A 349 18.56 10.16 -4.85
C ASN A 349 18.83 11.50 -5.55
N ILE A 350 18.08 11.83 -6.60
CA ILE A 350 18.18 13.12 -7.30
C ILE A 350 17.79 14.29 -6.41
N GLU A 351 16.67 14.20 -5.69
CA GLU A 351 16.22 15.23 -4.75
C GLU A 351 17.31 15.58 -3.73
N ARG A 352 18.05 14.57 -3.25
CA ARG A 352 19.15 14.80 -2.31
C ARG A 352 20.27 15.61 -2.91
N GLY A 353 20.71 15.27 -4.13
CA GLY A 353 21.75 16.04 -4.82
C GLY A 353 21.33 17.48 -5.06
N LEU A 354 20.08 17.69 -5.49
CA LEU A 354 19.53 19.03 -5.68
C LEU A 354 19.47 19.82 -4.37
N ALA A 355 19.02 19.19 -3.28
CA ALA A 355 18.97 19.81 -1.96
C ALA A 355 20.37 20.14 -1.40
N ALA A 356 21.34 19.22 -1.56
CA ALA A 356 22.72 19.43 -1.14
C ALA A 356 23.39 20.57 -1.92
N ALA A 357 23.18 20.63 -3.24
CA ALA A 357 23.68 21.71 -4.08
C ALA A 357 23.04 23.07 -3.70
N ALA A 358 21.75 23.08 -3.35
CA ALA A 358 21.06 24.28 -2.88
C ALA A 358 21.55 24.75 -1.50
N ALA A 359 21.90 23.83 -0.60
CA ALA A 359 22.45 24.16 0.72
C ALA A 359 23.89 24.71 0.65
N GLY A 360 24.69 24.24 -0.32
CA GLY A 360 26.09 24.64 -0.50
C GLY A 360 26.32 25.95 -1.27
N LYS A 361 25.33 26.47 -2.01
CA LYS A 361 25.47 27.68 -2.85
C LYS A 361 24.32 28.67 -2.63
N ARG A 362 24.61 29.85 -2.04
CA ARG A 362 23.66 30.99 -2.03
C ARG A 362 23.50 31.53 -3.46
N GLY A 363 22.28 31.56 -4.00
CA GLY A 363 22.00 32.12 -5.34
C GLY A 363 21.21 31.18 -6.26
N SER A 364 21.76 30.88 -7.46
CA SER A 364 21.08 30.13 -8.53
C SER A 364 20.61 28.73 -8.14
N ALA A 365 21.37 28.01 -7.30
CA ALA A 365 21.01 26.67 -6.83
C ALA A 365 19.76 26.67 -5.92
N GLY A 366 19.59 27.69 -5.07
CA GLY A 366 18.36 27.85 -4.28
C GLY A 366 17.12 28.12 -5.15
N LYS A 367 17.28 28.88 -6.24
CA LYS A 367 16.21 29.07 -7.24
C LYS A 367 15.90 27.78 -7.99
N ALA A 368 16.91 26.95 -8.26
CA ALA A 368 16.74 25.66 -8.91
C ALA A 368 15.92 24.68 -8.05
N TRP A 369 16.20 24.61 -6.73
CA TRP A 369 15.38 23.84 -5.79
C TRP A 369 13.93 24.32 -5.75
N SER A 370 13.69 25.63 -5.61
CA SER A 370 12.33 26.18 -5.59
C SER A 370 11.56 25.88 -6.89
N LYS A 371 12.23 25.92 -8.05
CA LYS A 371 11.63 25.58 -9.34
C LYS A 371 11.27 24.10 -9.43
N TYR A 372 12.17 23.22 -8.95
CA TYR A 372 11.91 21.78 -8.84
C TYR A 372 10.73 21.50 -7.91
N ASP A 373 10.74 22.09 -6.71
CA ASP A 373 9.74 21.86 -5.68
C ASP A 373 8.33 22.28 -6.12
N GLY A 374 8.20 23.43 -6.77
CA GLY A 374 6.93 23.87 -7.35
C GLY A 374 6.42 22.93 -8.44
N ARG A 375 7.31 22.41 -9.30
CA ARG A 375 6.91 21.42 -10.32
C ARG A 375 6.54 20.07 -9.71
N ARG A 376 7.24 19.66 -8.66
CA ARG A 376 6.97 18.44 -7.89
C ARG A 376 5.59 18.48 -7.23
N ALA A 377 5.22 19.60 -6.62
CA ALA A 377 3.89 19.78 -6.02
C ALA A 377 2.78 19.63 -7.08
N ALA A 378 2.83 20.45 -8.14
CA ALA A 378 1.84 20.41 -9.22
C ALA A 378 1.75 19.04 -9.92
N TYR A 379 2.90 18.36 -10.11
CA TYR A 379 2.91 17.01 -10.66
C TYR A 379 2.21 16.00 -9.74
N SER A 380 2.47 16.09 -8.43
CA SER A 380 1.87 15.19 -7.44
C SER A 380 0.35 15.36 -7.40
N GLU A 381 -0.13 16.61 -7.39
CA GLU A 381 -1.56 16.93 -7.43
C GLU A 381 -2.22 16.37 -8.69
N SER A 382 -1.64 16.63 -9.87
CA SER A 382 -2.14 16.14 -11.14
C SER A 382 -2.15 14.60 -11.20
N LYS A 383 -1.14 13.93 -10.64
CA LYS A 383 -1.10 12.46 -10.59
C LYS A 383 -2.11 11.86 -9.63
N ALA A 384 -2.33 12.48 -8.46
CA ALA A 384 -3.39 12.08 -7.55
C ALA A 384 -4.77 12.24 -8.21
N ALA A 385 -5.01 13.37 -8.88
CA ALA A 385 -6.24 13.65 -9.60
C ALA A 385 -6.52 12.59 -10.68
N ALA A 386 -5.51 12.26 -11.50
CA ALA A 386 -5.66 11.26 -12.56
C ALA A 386 -5.95 9.85 -12.00
N ALA A 387 -5.26 9.44 -10.93
CA ALA A 387 -5.48 8.13 -10.32
C ALA A 387 -6.89 8.02 -9.68
N LEU A 388 -7.36 9.09 -9.02
CA LEU A 388 -8.69 9.15 -8.43
C LEU A 388 -9.80 9.28 -9.49
N SER A 389 -9.61 10.07 -10.55
CA SER A 389 -10.54 10.14 -11.69
C SER A 389 -10.74 8.75 -12.28
N LYS A 390 -9.67 7.98 -12.46
CA LYS A 390 -9.75 6.57 -12.89
C LYS A 390 -10.55 5.70 -11.91
N LEU A 391 -10.31 5.82 -10.61
CA LEU A 391 -11.06 5.11 -9.57
C LEU A 391 -12.54 5.51 -9.48
N LEU A 392 -12.90 6.65 -10.04
CA LEU A 392 -14.27 7.17 -10.14
C LEU A 392 -14.83 7.07 -11.56
N ALA A 393 -14.26 6.18 -12.38
CA ALA A 393 -14.62 5.92 -13.76
C ALA A 393 -14.70 7.21 -14.61
N GLY A 394 -13.60 7.95 -14.62
CA GLY A 394 -13.34 9.12 -15.46
C GLY A 394 -13.99 10.41 -14.98
N VAL A 395 -14.43 10.48 -13.73
CA VAL A 395 -14.98 11.72 -13.18
C VAL A 395 -13.83 12.66 -12.85
N GLU A 396 -13.82 13.82 -13.49
CA GLU A 396 -12.84 14.87 -13.21
C GLU A 396 -13.09 15.55 -11.86
N PRO A 397 -12.04 16.06 -11.20
CA PRO A 397 -12.20 16.82 -9.98
C PRO A 397 -13.07 18.06 -10.22
N ARG A 398 -13.96 18.35 -9.26
CA ARG A 398 -14.73 19.59 -9.27
C ARG A 398 -13.84 20.79 -8.98
N TRP A 399 -12.82 20.60 -8.13
CA TRP A 399 -11.83 21.61 -7.78
C TRP A 399 -10.41 21.07 -7.90
N GLU A 400 -9.52 21.93 -8.38
CA GLU A 400 -8.06 21.77 -8.35
C GLU A 400 -7.46 23.08 -7.80
N GLY A 401 -6.83 23.03 -6.61
CA GLY A 401 -6.24 24.22 -5.95
C GLY A 401 -7.27 25.31 -5.59
N GLN A 402 -8.50 24.94 -5.24
CA GLN A 402 -9.57 25.91 -4.98
C GLN A 402 -9.39 26.57 -3.61
N LYS A 403 -9.39 27.90 -3.60
CA LYS A 403 -9.40 28.69 -2.36
C LYS A 403 -10.82 28.91 -1.84
N TYR A 404 -10.98 28.85 -0.53
CA TYR A 404 -12.26 29.05 0.16
C TYR A 404 -12.07 29.75 1.51
N ILE A 405 -13.14 30.35 2.01
CA ILE A 405 -13.19 30.97 3.34
C ILE A 405 -13.60 29.90 4.36
N GLY A 406 -12.76 29.67 5.35
CA GLY A 406 -13.04 28.76 6.46
C GLY A 406 -12.89 29.45 7.82
N PRO A 407 -13.39 28.83 8.90
CA PRO A 407 -13.27 29.38 10.23
C PRO A 407 -11.85 29.10 10.78
N VAL A 408 -11.32 30.00 11.61
CA VAL A 408 -10.03 29.77 12.28
C VAL A 408 -10.14 28.62 13.30
N SER A 409 -11.28 28.52 13.99
CA SER A 409 -11.64 27.37 14.84
C SER A 409 -12.81 26.61 14.22
N THR A 410 -12.72 25.29 14.17
CA THR A 410 -13.79 24.42 13.65
C THR A 410 -15.09 24.52 14.44
N ASP A 411 -15.07 24.99 15.69
CA ASP A 411 -16.28 25.21 16.50
C ASP A 411 -17.23 26.24 15.89
N HIS A 412 -16.72 27.14 15.03
CA HIS A 412 -17.51 28.15 14.34
C HIS A 412 -18.00 27.72 12.96
N THR A 413 -17.87 26.44 12.60
CA THR A 413 -18.27 25.93 11.27
C THR A 413 -19.71 26.30 10.93
N ALA A 414 -20.67 26.08 11.85
CA ALA A 414 -22.10 26.37 11.62
C ALA A 414 -22.39 27.86 11.35
N SER A 415 -21.55 28.77 11.86
CA SER A 415 -21.69 30.21 11.66
C SER A 415 -21.28 30.70 10.27
N LEU A 416 -20.84 29.80 9.39
CA LEU A 416 -20.51 30.09 8.00
C LEU A 416 -21.53 29.52 7.00
N GLY A 417 -22.72 29.14 7.44
CA GLY A 417 -23.82 28.78 6.55
C GLY A 417 -24.21 29.92 5.60
N LYS A 418 -24.88 29.57 4.49
CA LYS A 418 -25.29 30.51 3.43
C LYS A 418 -26.04 31.73 3.97
N ASP A 419 -26.91 31.51 4.96
CA ASP A 419 -27.78 32.55 5.54
C ASP A 419 -27.36 32.95 6.97
N ALA A 420 -26.18 32.51 7.43
CA ALA A 420 -25.69 32.80 8.77
C ALA A 420 -25.09 34.21 8.90
N ASP A 421 -25.18 34.82 10.08
CA ASP A 421 -24.45 36.06 10.39
C ASP A 421 -22.96 35.74 10.61
N ARG A 422 -22.13 36.21 9.68
CA ARG A 422 -20.68 35.96 9.65
C ARG A 422 -19.87 37.02 10.39
N THR A 423 -20.48 38.14 10.79
CA THR A 423 -19.76 39.34 11.28
C THR A 423 -18.95 39.11 12.56
N GLY A 424 -19.35 38.12 13.37
CA GLY A 424 -18.67 37.75 14.61
C GLY A 424 -17.65 36.60 14.49
N VAL A 425 -17.42 36.04 13.30
CA VAL A 425 -16.59 34.84 13.12
C VAL A 425 -15.21 35.21 12.56
N GLN A 426 -14.15 34.80 13.25
CA GLN A 426 -12.81 34.90 12.67
C GLN A 426 -12.64 33.86 11.55
N THR A 427 -12.37 34.34 10.35
CA THR A 427 -12.16 33.53 9.15
C THR A 427 -10.76 33.74 8.57
N ARG A 428 -10.32 32.78 7.76
CA ARG A 428 -9.09 32.84 6.95
C ARG A 428 -9.34 32.21 5.59
N GLU A 429 -8.49 32.56 4.64
CA GLU A 429 -8.40 31.86 3.37
C GLU A 429 -7.67 30.53 3.56
N PHE A 430 -8.25 29.48 3.00
CA PHE A 430 -7.68 28.15 2.92
C PHE A 430 -7.74 27.65 1.49
N GLU A 431 -6.98 26.60 1.21
CA GLU A 431 -6.92 25.95 -0.10
C GLU A 431 -7.28 24.48 0.07
N SER A 432 -7.92 23.92 -0.95
CA SER A 432 -8.18 22.49 -1.09
C SER A 432 -7.50 22.02 -2.36
N ASP A 433 -6.62 21.02 -2.26
CA ASP A 433 -5.87 20.52 -3.41
C ASP A 433 -6.81 19.91 -4.43
N LEU A 434 -7.63 18.92 -4.05
CA LEU A 434 -8.68 18.37 -4.92
C LEU A 434 -10.00 18.15 -4.18
N LEU A 435 -11.11 18.37 -4.89
CA LEU A 435 -12.45 17.96 -4.47
C LEU A 435 -13.14 17.19 -5.58
N PHE A 436 -13.53 15.95 -5.33
CA PHE A 436 -14.45 15.20 -6.20
C PHE A 436 -15.86 15.26 -5.63
N VAL A 437 -16.87 15.49 -6.48
CA VAL A 437 -18.28 15.38 -6.09
C VAL A 437 -19.00 14.51 -7.11
N VAL A 438 -19.41 13.31 -6.70
CA VAL A 438 -19.96 12.29 -7.58
C VAL A 438 -21.04 11.47 -6.87
N ASP A 439 -22.23 11.38 -7.47
CA ASP A 439 -23.33 10.55 -6.97
C ASP A 439 -23.66 10.75 -5.47
N GLY A 440 -23.61 12.01 -5.02
CA GLY A 440 -23.85 12.39 -3.62
C GLY A 440 -22.69 12.09 -2.66
N VAL A 441 -21.52 11.72 -3.17
CA VAL A 441 -20.28 11.50 -2.40
C VAL A 441 -19.30 12.62 -2.70
N ALA A 442 -18.67 13.17 -1.67
CA ALA A 442 -17.55 14.09 -1.79
C ALA A 442 -16.24 13.44 -1.31
N LEU A 443 -15.18 13.55 -2.10
CA LEU A 443 -13.82 13.19 -1.68
C LEU A 443 -12.99 14.47 -1.54
N CYS A 444 -12.66 14.82 -0.31
CA CYS A 444 -11.75 15.92 0.03
C CYS A 444 -10.33 15.35 0.05
N VAL A 445 -9.50 15.78 -0.90
CA VAL A 445 -8.16 15.19 -1.09
C VAL A 445 -7.10 16.24 -0.84
N GLU A 446 -6.15 15.90 0.01
CA GLU A 446 -4.93 16.67 0.27
C GLU A 446 -3.74 15.89 -0.28
N VAL A 447 -2.84 16.56 -0.99
CA VAL A 447 -1.68 15.95 -1.64
C VAL A 447 -0.39 16.50 -1.02
N LYS A 448 0.36 15.63 -0.35
CA LYS A 448 1.63 15.99 0.27
C LYS A 448 2.78 15.52 -0.61
N ALA A 449 3.29 16.47 -1.40
CA ALA A 449 4.50 16.29 -2.21
C ALA A 449 5.80 16.35 -1.40
N GLY A 450 5.75 16.85 -0.17
CA GLY A 450 6.90 16.97 0.71
C GLY A 450 7.42 15.61 1.19
N SER A 451 8.65 15.28 0.82
CA SER A 451 9.38 14.11 1.33
C SER A 451 9.71 14.29 2.82
N VAL A 452 9.65 13.21 3.61
CA VAL A 452 10.18 13.21 4.99
C VAL A 452 11.66 13.61 4.95
N THR A 453 12.06 14.57 5.79
CA THR A 453 13.42 15.12 5.72
C THR A 453 14.48 14.03 5.90
N GLU A 454 15.59 14.10 5.18
CA GLU A 454 16.68 13.11 5.32
C GLU A 454 17.17 13.03 6.78
N LYS A 455 17.23 14.18 7.47
CA LYS A 455 17.58 14.25 8.89
C LYS A 455 16.60 13.52 9.80
N ALA A 456 15.32 13.42 9.43
CA ALA A 456 14.34 12.60 10.11
C ALA A 456 14.55 11.11 9.78
N ARG A 457 14.94 10.76 8.56
CA ARG A 457 15.22 9.36 8.16
C ARG A 457 16.55 8.80 8.69
N GLY A 458 17.54 9.64 8.98
CA GLY A 458 18.89 9.25 9.43
C GLY A 458 19.02 8.81 10.89
N GLY A 459 18.17 7.90 11.37
CA GLY A 459 18.32 7.25 12.68
C GLY A 459 17.82 8.04 13.90
N ASN A 460 17.34 9.28 13.72
CA ASN A 460 16.74 10.06 14.82
C ASN A 460 15.21 9.85 14.92
N ALA A 461 14.80 8.78 15.61
CA ALA A 461 13.39 8.43 15.77
C ALA A 461 12.54 9.55 16.39
N LYS A 462 13.11 10.37 17.29
CA LYS A 462 12.41 11.52 17.89
C LYS A 462 12.09 12.61 16.88
N ARG A 463 13.06 12.97 16.04
CA ARG A 463 12.85 13.96 14.98
C ARG A 463 11.85 13.44 13.95
N LEU A 464 11.97 12.18 13.56
CA LEU A 464 11.03 11.53 12.67
C LEU A 464 9.60 11.59 13.22
N ALA A 465 9.40 11.18 14.47
CA ALA A 465 8.10 11.24 15.12
C ALA A 465 7.51 12.66 15.12
N SER A 466 8.34 13.68 15.36
CA SER A 466 7.90 15.09 15.35
C SER A 466 7.51 15.59 13.95
N ASP A 467 8.33 15.31 12.93
CA ASP A 467 8.08 15.71 11.53
C ASP A 467 6.81 15.00 10.98
N LEU A 468 6.65 13.72 11.30
CA LEU A 468 5.47 12.94 10.93
C LEU A 468 4.21 13.45 11.62
N GLN A 469 4.27 13.70 12.93
CA GLN A 469 3.13 14.22 13.69
C GLN A 469 2.67 15.56 13.12
N LYS A 470 3.60 16.44 12.79
CA LYS A 470 3.30 17.72 12.16
C LYS A 470 2.61 17.54 10.81
N THR A 471 3.23 16.76 9.91
CA THR A 471 2.72 16.57 8.53
C THR A 471 1.33 15.96 8.51
N LEU A 472 1.11 14.92 9.34
CA LEU A 472 -0.18 14.23 9.43
C LEU A 472 -1.24 15.10 10.09
N LYS A 473 -0.89 15.84 11.16
CA LYS A 473 -1.81 16.75 11.84
C LYS A 473 -2.27 17.87 10.91
N GLU A 474 -1.34 18.51 10.19
CA GLU A 474 -1.65 19.59 9.25
C GLU A 474 -2.56 19.11 8.11
N GLY A 475 -2.24 17.97 7.49
CA GLY A 475 -3.09 17.38 6.45
C GLY A 475 -4.48 16.98 6.95
N ASN A 476 -4.57 16.45 8.17
CA ASN A 476 -5.85 16.10 8.79
C ASN A 476 -6.69 17.35 9.10
N GLU A 477 -6.11 18.38 9.72
CA GLU A 477 -6.80 19.65 10.02
C GLU A 477 -7.33 20.35 8.75
N GLN A 478 -6.59 20.26 7.64
CA GLN A 478 -7.02 20.79 6.34
C GLN A 478 -8.23 20.03 5.78
N ALA A 479 -8.13 18.70 5.72
CA ALA A 479 -9.21 17.86 5.18
C ALA A 479 -10.47 17.89 6.07
N ASP A 480 -10.30 17.91 7.39
CA ASP A 480 -11.41 17.96 8.36
C ASP A 480 -12.15 19.29 8.29
N ARG A 481 -11.44 20.41 8.09
CA ARG A 481 -12.08 21.73 7.94
C ARG A 481 -13.08 21.75 6.80
N LEU A 482 -12.66 21.31 5.61
CA LEU A 482 -13.53 21.25 4.44
C LEU A 482 -14.67 20.24 4.66
N THR A 483 -14.35 19.07 5.21
CA THR A 483 -15.33 18.03 5.51
C THR A 483 -16.44 18.54 6.44
N ASN A 484 -16.07 19.26 7.51
CA ASN A 484 -17.00 19.82 8.48
C ASN A 484 -17.89 20.90 7.87
N LEU A 485 -17.33 21.78 7.03
CA LEU A 485 -18.12 22.79 6.30
C LEU A 485 -19.15 22.13 5.38
N ILE A 486 -18.75 21.12 4.61
CA ILE A 486 -19.68 20.39 3.71
C ILE A 486 -20.77 19.68 4.50
N ARG A 487 -20.40 18.95 5.57
CA ARG A 487 -21.37 18.20 6.39
C ARG A 487 -22.35 19.11 7.12
N THR A 488 -21.89 20.25 7.64
CA THR A 488 -22.69 21.14 8.49
C THR A 488 -23.48 22.14 7.67
N ASN A 489 -22.84 22.77 6.68
CA ASN A 489 -23.41 23.92 5.98
C ASN A 489 -23.86 23.60 4.56
N GLN A 490 -23.58 22.38 4.06
CA GLN A 490 -23.93 21.97 2.70
C GLN A 490 -23.31 22.85 1.61
N GLY A 491 -22.18 23.48 1.90
CA GLY A 491 -21.45 24.35 0.98
C GLY A 491 -20.36 25.15 1.69
N VAL A 492 -19.65 25.97 0.91
CA VAL A 492 -18.57 26.83 1.39
C VAL A 492 -18.62 28.20 0.71
N TRP A 493 -17.97 29.20 1.30
CA TRP A 493 -17.78 30.50 0.66
C TRP A 493 -16.47 30.52 -0.13
N SER A 494 -16.51 31.02 -1.37
CA SER A 494 -15.29 31.36 -2.13
C SER A 494 -14.59 32.57 -1.51
N VAL A 495 -13.33 32.79 -1.87
CA VAL A 495 -12.58 33.99 -1.45
C VAL A 495 -13.21 35.29 -1.96
N ASP A 496 -13.92 35.23 -3.07
CA ASP A 496 -14.67 36.36 -3.65
C ASP A 496 -16.02 36.60 -2.97
N GLY A 497 -16.37 35.78 -1.97
CA GLY A 497 -17.61 35.89 -1.21
C GLY A 497 -18.83 35.27 -1.89
N GLU A 498 -18.65 34.36 -2.85
CA GLU A 498 -19.73 33.60 -3.48
C GLU A 498 -20.00 32.29 -2.73
N TRP A 499 -21.28 31.89 -2.64
CA TRP A 499 -21.65 30.61 -2.03
C TRP A 499 -21.51 29.46 -3.03
N ILE A 500 -20.67 28.49 -2.72
CA ILE A 500 -20.51 27.26 -3.49
C ILE A 500 -21.39 26.18 -2.88
N ASP A 501 -22.47 25.85 -3.60
CA ASP A 501 -23.46 24.87 -3.16
C ASP A 501 -22.98 23.42 -3.33
N LEU A 502 -23.06 22.67 -2.23
CA LEU A 502 -22.72 21.26 -2.09
C LEU A 502 -23.87 20.48 -1.41
N ALA A 503 -25.10 21.01 -1.45
CA ALA A 503 -26.27 20.40 -0.81
C ALA A 503 -26.69 19.04 -1.39
N SER A 504 -26.19 18.64 -2.55
CA SER A 504 -26.36 17.29 -3.10
C SER A 504 -25.51 16.23 -2.39
N VAL A 505 -24.49 16.65 -1.63
CA VAL A 505 -23.57 15.74 -0.94
C VAL A 505 -24.27 15.11 0.27
N ARG A 506 -24.08 13.81 0.43
CA ARG A 506 -24.69 12.97 1.47
C ARG A 506 -23.66 12.15 2.25
N GLU A 507 -22.44 12.07 1.71
CA GLU A 507 -21.34 11.31 2.27
C GLU A 507 -20.04 12.04 1.91
N VAL A 508 -19.13 12.21 2.88
CA VAL A 508 -17.89 12.96 2.70
C VAL A 508 -16.73 12.14 3.23
N HIS A 509 -15.68 11.97 2.43
CA HIS A 509 -14.47 11.26 2.80
C HIS A 509 -13.21 12.12 2.63
N SER A 510 -12.30 12.04 3.60
CA SER A 510 -10.98 12.66 3.53
C SER A 510 -9.90 11.67 3.10
N ILE A 511 -9.05 12.10 2.16
CA ILE A 511 -7.92 11.34 1.62
C ILE A 511 -6.67 12.20 1.70
N ILE A 512 -5.55 11.63 2.17
CA ILE A 512 -4.24 12.28 2.17
C ILE A 512 -3.32 11.42 1.29
N VAL A 513 -2.90 11.97 0.15
CA VAL A 513 -2.00 11.28 -0.79
C VAL A 513 -0.58 11.76 -0.55
N MET A 514 0.33 10.83 -0.24
CA MET A 514 1.74 11.11 -0.02
C MET A 514 2.55 10.76 -1.27
N LEU A 515 3.40 11.66 -1.77
CA LEU A 515 4.27 11.32 -2.90
C LEU A 515 5.27 10.20 -2.57
N ASP A 516 5.73 10.17 -1.32
CA ASP A 516 6.62 9.14 -0.80
C ASP A 516 5.84 7.94 -0.24
N ASP A 517 6.45 6.76 -0.37
CA ASP A 517 6.06 5.60 0.42
C ASP A 517 6.32 5.84 1.91
N MET A 518 5.30 5.52 2.70
CA MET A 518 5.23 5.72 4.15
C MET A 518 5.29 4.38 4.90
N GLY A 519 5.32 3.24 4.20
CA GLY A 519 5.34 1.89 4.76
C GLY A 519 4.33 1.75 5.92
N PRO A 520 4.77 1.29 7.11
CA PRO A 520 3.87 1.09 8.26
C PRO A 520 3.22 2.38 8.79
N LEU A 521 3.75 3.56 8.45
CA LEU A 521 3.18 4.84 8.88
C LEU A 521 1.80 5.11 8.25
N SER A 522 1.55 4.61 7.04
CA SER A 522 0.24 4.77 6.38
C SER A 522 -0.91 4.14 7.19
N LEU A 523 -0.59 3.13 8.01
CA LEU A 523 -1.52 2.37 8.83
C LEU A 523 -1.62 2.92 10.26
N SER A 524 -0.80 3.90 10.62
CA SER A 524 -0.62 4.33 12.01
C SER A 524 -1.73 5.21 12.58
N MET A 525 -2.72 5.60 11.77
CA MET A 525 -3.92 6.27 12.27
C MET A 525 -4.65 5.40 13.28
N ASN A 526 -4.45 4.08 13.21
CA ASN A 526 -4.86 3.08 14.19
C ASN A 526 -4.30 3.39 15.58
N GLU A 527 -3.00 3.69 15.68
CA GLU A 527 -2.36 4.07 16.94
C GLU A 527 -2.72 5.47 17.39
N LEU A 528 -2.81 6.44 16.46
CA LEU A 528 -3.17 7.82 16.80
C LEU A 528 -4.62 7.91 17.31
N ALA A 529 -5.56 7.18 16.71
CA ALA A 529 -6.92 7.04 17.20
C ALA A 529 -6.95 6.27 18.54
N HIS A 530 -6.16 5.21 18.70
CA HIS A 530 -6.04 4.48 19.97
C HIS A 530 -5.48 5.35 21.11
N LYS A 531 -4.53 6.24 20.81
CA LYS A 531 -3.92 7.17 21.77
C LYS A 531 -4.77 8.43 22.00
N GLY A 532 -5.97 8.52 21.39
CA GLY A 532 -6.91 9.64 21.57
C GLY A 532 -6.43 10.96 20.96
N ILE A 533 -5.50 10.91 20.00
CA ILE A 533 -4.93 12.10 19.35
C ILE A 533 -5.82 12.58 18.21
N ILE A 534 -6.57 11.65 17.61
CA ILE A 534 -7.60 11.93 16.62
C ILE A 534 -8.94 11.70 17.32
N ASP A 535 -9.61 12.80 17.62
CA ASP A 535 -10.95 12.80 18.22
C ASP A 535 -12.02 12.92 17.13
N THR A 536 -11.98 11.99 16.16
CA THR A 536 -12.96 11.91 15.08
C THR A 536 -13.47 10.48 14.93
N ASP A 537 -14.73 10.32 14.53
CA ASP A 537 -15.34 9.01 14.28
C ASP A 537 -14.76 8.30 13.05
N GLU A 538 -14.13 9.06 12.15
CA GLU A 538 -13.49 8.57 10.92
C GLU A 538 -12.09 9.16 10.75
N VAL A 539 -11.12 8.30 10.47
CA VAL A 539 -9.74 8.72 10.14
C VAL A 539 -9.62 9.01 8.64
N PRO A 540 -8.81 9.98 8.19
CA PRO A 540 -8.52 10.15 6.77
C PRO A 540 -7.80 8.90 6.24
N TRP A 541 -8.04 8.59 4.96
CA TRP A 541 -7.28 7.55 4.28
C TRP A 541 -5.94 8.12 3.82
N ILE A 542 -4.85 7.66 4.43
CA ILE A 542 -3.49 8.04 4.05
C ILE A 542 -2.95 6.96 3.13
N VAL A 543 -2.49 7.33 1.94
CA VAL A 543 -2.02 6.40 0.92
C VAL A 543 -0.81 6.98 0.19
N SER A 544 0.14 6.13 -0.20
CA SER A 544 1.24 6.56 -1.06
C SER A 544 0.75 6.75 -2.50
N MET A 545 1.42 7.60 -3.27
CA MET A 545 1.12 7.79 -4.70
C MET A 545 1.26 6.47 -5.47
N HIS A 546 2.24 5.65 -5.09
CA HIS A 546 2.44 4.33 -5.65
C HIS A 546 1.20 3.45 -5.43
N ASP A 547 0.76 3.29 -4.18
CA ASP A 547 -0.32 2.38 -3.85
C ASP A 547 -1.65 2.87 -4.41
N LEU A 548 -1.87 4.19 -4.46
CA LEU A 548 -3.03 4.78 -5.11
C LEU A 548 -3.08 4.40 -6.61
N ILE A 549 -1.94 4.48 -7.31
CA ILE A 549 -1.85 4.08 -8.72
C ILE A 549 -2.08 2.56 -8.86
N VAL A 550 -1.49 1.73 -7.98
CA VAL A 550 -1.72 0.27 -7.97
C VAL A 550 -3.20 -0.04 -7.80
N ILE A 551 -3.86 0.55 -6.81
CA ILE A 551 -5.28 0.37 -6.52
C ILE A 551 -6.13 0.82 -7.73
N SER A 552 -5.81 1.97 -8.34
CA SER A 552 -6.48 2.46 -9.57
C SER A 552 -6.32 1.56 -10.79
N ARG A 553 -5.29 0.72 -10.83
CA ARG A 553 -5.07 -0.26 -11.91
C ARG A 553 -5.72 -1.60 -11.61
N THR A 554 -6.02 -1.88 -10.36
CA THR A 554 -6.48 -3.20 -9.90
C THR A 554 -8.00 -3.26 -9.77
N ILE A 555 -8.63 -2.26 -9.14
CA ILE A 555 -10.09 -2.19 -8.94
C ILE A 555 -10.85 -2.21 -10.28
N ASP A 556 -11.94 -2.97 -10.31
CA ASP A 556 -12.80 -3.11 -11.50
C ASP A 556 -13.96 -2.10 -11.52
N HIS A 557 -14.52 -1.77 -10.34
CA HIS A 557 -15.69 -0.88 -10.21
C HIS A 557 -15.48 0.21 -9.16
N SER A 558 -15.93 1.43 -9.44
CA SER A 558 -15.78 2.57 -8.53
C SER A 558 -16.53 2.35 -7.20
N ALA A 559 -17.62 1.61 -7.21
CA ALA A 559 -18.34 1.19 -6.01
C ALA A 559 -17.50 0.32 -5.06
N GLN A 560 -16.59 -0.50 -5.60
CA GLN A 560 -15.65 -1.27 -4.78
C GLN A 560 -14.63 -0.35 -4.11
N PHE A 561 -14.17 0.68 -4.81
CA PHE A 561 -13.28 1.69 -4.25
C PHE A 561 -13.94 2.46 -3.10
N LEU A 562 -15.19 2.91 -3.29
CA LEU A 562 -15.91 3.60 -2.21
C LEU A 562 -16.13 2.70 -1.00
N GLU A 563 -16.46 1.42 -1.20
CA GLU A 563 -16.60 0.47 -0.09
C GLU A 563 -15.26 0.17 0.61
N TYR A 564 -14.16 0.09 -0.15
CA TYR A 564 -12.82 0.03 0.44
C TYR A 564 -12.56 1.23 1.35
N LEU A 565 -12.84 2.43 0.86
CA LEU A 565 -12.66 3.69 1.60
C LEU A 565 -13.50 3.73 2.88
N ARG A 566 -14.79 3.34 2.80
CA ARG A 566 -15.69 3.23 3.95
C ARG A 566 -15.13 2.32 5.04
N ARG A 567 -14.58 1.15 4.65
CA ARG A 567 -13.97 0.22 5.60
C ARG A 567 -12.66 0.77 6.16
N ARG A 568 -11.80 1.28 5.29
CA ARG A 568 -10.45 1.74 5.61
C ARG A 568 -10.42 2.91 6.59
N ARG A 569 -11.42 3.79 6.50
CA ARG A 569 -11.61 4.96 7.38
C ARG A 569 -12.37 4.64 8.67
N GLY A 570 -12.96 3.45 8.78
CA GLY A 570 -13.77 3.04 9.93
C GLY A 570 -12.94 2.73 11.18
N ARG A 571 -13.31 3.32 12.32
CA ARG A 571 -12.63 3.11 13.63
C ARG A 571 -12.49 1.63 14.04
N LYS A 572 -13.42 0.76 13.64
CA LYS A 572 -13.35 -0.67 13.97
C LYS A 572 -12.17 -1.35 13.29
N LEU A 573 -11.95 -1.10 11.99
CA LEU A 573 -10.78 -1.61 11.30
C LEU A 573 -9.50 -1.08 11.95
N ALA A 574 -9.52 0.20 12.31
CA ALA A 574 -8.39 0.87 12.93
C ALA A 574 -7.98 0.26 14.28
N THR A 575 -8.93 -0.34 15.01
CA THR A 575 -8.68 -0.94 16.33
C THR A 575 -8.49 -2.45 16.30
N MET A 576 -9.08 -3.12 15.31
CA MET A 576 -9.11 -4.57 15.21
C MET A 576 -7.98 -5.12 14.34
N VAL A 577 -7.36 -4.31 13.47
CA VAL A 577 -6.39 -4.79 12.48
C VAL A 577 -5.01 -4.18 12.70
N ASN A 578 -4.00 -5.04 12.74
CA ASN A 578 -2.59 -4.67 12.67
C ASN A 578 -2.02 -5.21 11.36
N GLY A 579 -1.53 -4.33 10.50
CA GLY A 579 -0.83 -4.65 9.25
C GLY A 579 0.41 -3.78 9.11
N VAL A 580 1.22 -4.03 8.08
CA VAL A 580 2.47 -3.28 7.82
C VAL A 580 2.41 -2.51 6.49
N ASP A 581 1.58 -2.95 5.54
CA ASP A 581 1.44 -2.37 4.21
C ASP A 581 -0.04 -2.14 3.83
N GLU A 582 -0.32 -1.06 3.09
CA GLU A 582 -1.65 -0.71 2.59
C GLU A 582 -2.10 -1.67 1.47
N LEU A 583 -1.18 -2.15 0.62
CA LEU A 583 -1.50 -3.11 -0.44
C LEU A 583 -1.94 -4.46 0.13
N ASP A 584 -1.41 -4.87 1.29
CA ASP A 584 -1.90 -6.06 1.99
C ASP A 584 -3.38 -5.89 2.42
N MET A 585 -3.73 -4.72 2.97
CA MET A 585 -5.11 -4.42 3.36
C MET A 585 -6.04 -4.42 2.16
N PHE A 586 -5.59 -3.85 1.05
CA PHE A 586 -6.32 -3.84 -0.21
C PHE A 586 -6.49 -5.26 -0.78
N MET A 587 -5.46 -6.11 -0.77
CA MET A 587 -5.56 -7.50 -1.21
C MET A 587 -6.47 -8.33 -0.28
N TRP A 588 -6.48 -8.03 1.03
CA TRP A 588 -7.45 -8.60 1.95
C TRP A 588 -8.88 -8.17 1.60
N PHE A 589 -9.11 -6.90 1.24
CA PHE A 589 -10.39 -6.43 0.73
C PHE A 589 -10.82 -7.19 -0.53
N LEU A 590 -9.95 -7.31 -1.53
CA LEU A 590 -10.28 -8.00 -2.80
C LEU A 590 -10.69 -9.46 -2.58
N THR A 591 -10.12 -10.13 -1.58
CA THR A 591 -10.43 -11.53 -1.25
C THR A 591 -11.68 -11.71 -0.38
N GLY A 592 -12.38 -10.62 -0.05
CA GLY A 592 -13.61 -10.63 0.74
C GLY A 592 -13.42 -10.37 2.24
N GLY A 593 -12.25 -9.87 2.64
CA GLY A 593 -11.90 -9.49 4.01
C GLY A 593 -12.47 -8.15 4.47
N MET A 594 -11.91 -7.59 5.55
CA MET A 594 -12.30 -6.30 6.16
C MET A 594 -13.77 -6.21 6.63
N TYR A 595 -14.41 -7.33 6.93
CA TYR A 595 -15.73 -7.34 7.56
C TYR A 595 -15.64 -7.60 9.07
N PHE A 596 -16.33 -6.76 9.83
CA PHE A 596 -16.54 -6.93 11.27
C PHE A 596 -18.03 -6.92 11.55
N GLU A 597 -18.47 -7.75 12.50
CA GLU A 597 -19.84 -7.70 12.99
C GLU A 597 -20.07 -6.31 13.62
N PRO A 598 -21.11 -5.58 13.18
CA PRO A 598 -21.46 -4.29 13.77
C PRO A 598 -21.98 -4.47 15.19
N ASP A 599 -21.93 -3.42 16.00
CA ASP A 599 -22.53 -3.44 17.33
C ASP A 599 -24.05 -3.64 17.18
N PRO A 600 -24.65 -4.71 17.75
CA PRO A 600 -26.09 -4.93 17.66
C PRO A 600 -26.93 -3.79 18.22
N ARG A 601 -26.37 -2.99 19.14
CA ARG A 601 -27.01 -1.80 19.71
C ARG A 601 -27.11 -0.68 18.68
N ASP A 602 -26.01 -0.40 17.97
CA ASP A 602 -25.98 0.61 16.91
C ASP A 602 -26.90 0.22 15.76
N VAL A 603 -26.94 -1.06 15.40
CA VAL A 603 -27.87 -1.57 14.40
C VAL A 603 -29.31 -1.37 14.86
N ALA A 604 -29.64 -1.73 16.10
CA ALA A 604 -31.00 -1.56 16.65
C ALA A 604 -31.42 -0.08 16.69
N ALA A 605 -30.52 0.83 17.06
CA ALA A 605 -30.79 2.27 17.13
C ALA A 605 -31.14 2.88 15.76
N GLN A 606 -30.67 2.29 14.66
CA GLN A 606 -30.98 2.72 13.30
C GLN A 606 -32.32 2.19 12.78
N LEU A 607 -32.96 1.24 13.48
CA LEU A 607 -34.23 0.67 13.05
C LEU A 607 -35.42 1.53 13.50
N PRO A 608 -36.51 1.59 12.70
CA PRO A 608 -37.74 2.30 13.07
C PRO A 608 -38.58 1.56 14.13
N ILE A 609 -38.11 0.42 14.63
CA ILE A 609 -38.80 -0.42 15.60
C ILE A 609 -37.88 -0.77 16.77
N ASP A 610 -38.46 -0.94 17.94
CA ASP A 610 -37.76 -1.53 19.07
C ASP A 610 -37.69 -3.05 18.88
N ARG A 611 -36.49 -3.56 18.64
CA ARG A 611 -36.23 -4.98 18.40
C ARG A 611 -35.33 -5.51 19.49
N PRO A 612 -35.71 -6.61 20.17
CA PRO A 612 -34.83 -7.21 21.17
C PRO A 612 -33.53 -7.71 20.52
N ILE A 613 -32.41 -7.24 21.07
CA ILE A 613 -31.08 -7.69 20.69
C ILE A 613 -30.91 -9.13 21.19
N LYS A 614 -30.56 -10.05 20.29
CA LYS A 614 -30.35 -11.45 20.67
C LYS A 614 -29.00 -11.59 21.38
N ALA A 615 -28.96 -12.39 22.45
CA ALA A 615 -27.71 -12.74 23.13
C ALA A 615 -26.67 -13.37 22.20
N SER A 616 -27.11 -14.09 21.14
CA SER A 616 -26.22 -14.63 20.12
C SER A 616 -25.53 -13.57 19.27
N ASP A 617 -26.20 -12.44 19.04
CA ASP A 617 -25.66 -11.35 18.20
C ASP A 617 -24.66 -10.53 19.02
N MET A 618 -24.96 -10.26 20.30
CA MET A 618 -24.01 -9.66 21.25
C MET A 618 -22.75 -10.51 21.42
N ARG A 619 -22.93 -11.82 21.67
CA ARG A 619 -21.80 -12.73 21.80
C ARG A 619 -20.91 -12.73 20.56
N ARG A 620 -21.49 -12.75 19.36
CA ARG A 620 -20.71 -12.68 18.12
C ARG A 620 -19.94 -11.37 17.99
N TYR A 621 -20.53 -10.25 18.40
CA TYR A 621 -19.87 -8.95 18.39
C TYR A 621 -18.69 -8.88 19.36
N GLU A 622 -18.85 -9.43 20.57
CA GLU A 622 -17.85 -9.43 21.64
C GLU A 622 -16.71 -10.43 21.39
N GLU A 623 -17.00 -11.59 20.78
CA GLU A 623 -16.02 -12.65 20.51
C GLU A 623 -15.20 -12.45 19.22
N GLN A 624 -15.35 -11.30 18.54
CA GLN A 624 -14.58 -11.01 17.33
C GLN A 624 -13.09 -10.94 17.64
N SER A 625 -12.28 -11.64 16.83
CA SER A 625 -10.83 -11.68 17.01
C SER A 625 -10.17 -10.47 16.37
N ARG A 626 -9.11 -9.97 16.99
CA ARG A 626 -8.21 -9.00 16.34
C ARG A 626 -7.51 -9.70 15.17
N VAL A 627 -7.26 -8.99 14.09
CA VAL A 627 -6.60 -9.52 12.89
C VAL A 627 -5.18 -9.00 12.84
N ARG A 628 -4.21 -9.90 12.68
CA ARG A 628 -2.85 -9.57 12.29
C ARG A 628 -2.65 -9.97 10.83
N LEU A 629 -2.44 -8.96 10.00
CA LEU A 629 -2.17 -9.09 8.59
C LEU A 629 -0.66 -9.20 8.39
N GLY A 630 -0.22 -10.12 7.54
CA GLY A 630 1.06 -9.95 6.85
C GLY A 630 0.85 -10.04 5.36
N THR A 631 1.91 -10.39 4.64
CA THR A 631 1.96 -10.25 3.19
C THR A 631 0.87 -11.05 2.45
N LEU A 632 0.08 -10.35 1.66
CA LEU A 632 -0.99 -10.84 0.78
C LEU A 632 -0.82 -10.39 -0.68
N THR A 633 0.28 -9.71 -0.98
CA THR A 633 0.66 -9.17 -2.30
C THR A 633 1.13 -10.21 -3.30
N ASP A 634 1.49 -11.45 -2.91
CA ASP A 634 1.98 -12.49 -3.85
C ASP A 634 1.18 -12.58 -5.19
N PRO A 635 -0.17 -12.58 -5.22
CA PRO A 635 -0.92 -12.60 -6.47
C PRO A 635 -0.84 -11.29 -7.26
N LEU A 636 -0.71 -10.17 -6.56
CA LEU A 636 -0.56 -8.83 -7.14
C LEU A 636 0.85 -8.69 -7.76
N ASP A 637 1.87 -9.11 -7.04
CA ASP A 637 3.27 -9.13 -7.49
C ASP A 637 3.42 -9.99 -8.74
N ALA A 638 2.90 -11.23 -8.71
CA ALA A 638 2.94 -12.12 -9.87
C ALA A 638 2.31 -11.48 -11.10
N TRP A 639 1.20 -10.75 -10.94
CA TRP A 639 0.56 -10.03 -12.04
C TRP A 639 1.41 -8.87 -12.57
N PHE A 640 1.99 -8.05 -11.68
CA PHE A 640 2.88 -6.97 -12.10
C PHE A 640 4.14 -7.50 -12.77
N TYR A 641 4.83 -8.49 -12.19
CA TYR A 641 6.02 -9.11 -12.77
C TYR A 641 5.74 -9.73 -14.14
N SER A 642 4.58 -10.38 -14.32
CA SER A 642 4.15 -10.89 -15.62
C SER A 642 3.94 -9.77 -16.64
N ARG A 643 3.29 -8.67 -16.23
CA ARG A 643 3.03 -7.52 -17.11
C ARG A 643 4.30 -6.75 -17.48
N GLU A 644 5.28 -6.73 -16.59
CA GLU A 644 6.57 -6.06 -16.76
C GLU A 644 7.59 -6.91 -17.52
N GLY A 645 7.26 -8.18 -17.79
CA GLY A 645 8.17 -9.11 -18.47
C GLY A 645 9.31 -9.64 -17.57
N LEU A 646 9.19 -9.43 -16.25
CA LEU A 646 10.12 -9.95 -15.24
C LEU A 646 9.86 -11.44 -14.91
N SER A 647 8.67 -11.93 -15.27
CA SER A 647 8.22 -13.31 -15.08
C SER A 647 7.80 -13.91 -16.42
N HIS A 648 8.36 -15.07 -16.79
CA HIS A 648 7.87 -15.86 -17.92
C HIS A 648 6.50 -16.51 -17.63
N ALA A 649 6.16 -16.72 -16.36
CA ALA A 649 4.83 -17.18 -15.98
C ALA A 649 3.81 -16.05 -16.11
N HIS A 650 2.76 -16.29 -16.90
CA HIS A 650 1.63 -15.37 -17.01
C HIS A 650 0.73 -15.47 -15.76
N ALA A 651 0.47 -14.34 -15.10
CA ALA A 651 -0.43 -14.27 -13.95
C ALA A 651 -1.61 -13.33 -14.23
N PRO A 652 -2.85 -13.70 -13.86
CA PRO A 652 -4.01 -12.86 -14.07
C PRO A 652 -4.05 -11.71 -13.05
N LYS A 653 -4.68 -10.59 -13.43
CA LYS A 653 -4.99 -9.49 -12.51
C LYS A 653 -5.81 -10.00 -11.32
N PRO A 654 -5.47 -9.66 -10.07
CA PRO A 654 -6.34 -9.91 -8.94
C PRO A 654 -7.68 -9.18 -9.10
N ILE A 655 -8.79 -9.90 -8.90
CA ILE A 655 -10.14 -9.34 -9.00
C ILE A 655 -10.95 -9.67 -7.75
N ARG A 656 -11.85 -8.77 -7.38
CA ARG A 656 -12.87 -9.05 -6.37
C ARG A 656 -14.09 -9.64 -7.05
N GLN A 657 -14.47 -10.85 -6.66
CA GLN A 657 -15.62 -11.55 -7.23
C GLN A 657 -16.91 -11.21 -6.46
N GLU A 658 -17.80 -10.47 -7.10
CA GLU A 658 -19.16 -10.20 -6.60
C GLU A 658 -20.15 -11.30 -7.07
N GLU A 659 -21.29 -11.40 -6.41
CA GLU A 659 -22.38 -12.25 -6.92
C GLU A 659 -22.93 -11.71 -8.26
N PRO A 660 -23.36 -12.58 -9.19
CA PRO A 660 -23.68 -12.17 -10.57
C PRO A 660 -24.69 -11.02 -10.69
N TRP A 661 -25.66 -10.91 -9.79
CA TRP A 661 -26.65 -9.83 -9.82
C TRP A 661 -26.10 -8.48 -9.33
N VAL A 662 -25.11 -8.51 -8.43
CA VAL A 662 -24.39 -7.31 -7.99
C VAL A 662 -23.48 -6.86 -9.11
N GLU A 663 -22.69 -7.76 -9.68
CA GLU A 663 -21.80 -7.48 -10.82
C GLU A 663 -22.58 -6.87 -12.00
N GLN A 664 -23.73 -7.46 -12.36
CA GLN A 664 -24.58 -6.93 -13.42
C GLN A 664 -25.07 -5.50 -13.12
N TYR A 665 -25.46 -5.23 -11.86
CA TYR A 665 -25.84 -3.87 -11.45
C TYR A 665 -24.64 -2.91 -11.52
N LEU A 666 -23.49 -3.28 -10.97
CA LEU A 666 -22.29 -2.44 -10.98
C LEU A 666 -21.89 -2.07 -12.41
N ALA A 667 -21.71 -3.06 -13.28
CA ALA A 667 -21.31 -2.84 -14.67
C ALA A 667 -22.33 -1.96 -15.43
N ALA A 668 -23.62 -2.27 -15.33
CA ALA A 668 -24.66 -1.51 -16.04
C ALA A 668 -24.82 -0.08 -15.50
N SER A 669 -24.87 0.08 -14.17
CA SER A 669 -25.09 1.38 -13.53
C SER A 669 -23.90 2.31 -13.65
N GLU A 670 -22.67 1.80 -13.54
CA GLU A 670 -21.44 2.57 -13.69
C GLU A 670 -21.23 3.01 -15.14
N SER A 671 -21.47 2.13 -16.11
CA SER A 671 -21.38 2.47 -17.54
C SER A 671 -22.42 3.52 -17.94
N ALA A 672 -23.65 3.41 -17.44
CA ALA A 672 -24.71 4.38 -17.70
C ALA A 672 -24.64 5.63 -16.80
N LYS A 673 -23.77 5.64 -15.78
CA LYS A 673 -23.73 6.62 -14.68
C LYS A 673 -25.13 6.86 -14.08
N SER A 674 -25.95 5.82 -13.97
CA SER A 674 -27.33 5.92 -13.48
C SER A 674 -27.33 6.35 -12.01
N PRO A 675 -28.27 7.18 -11.54
CA PRO A 675 -28.31 7.62 -10.14
C PRO A 675 -28.16 6.46 -9.14
N GLY A 676 -27.26 6.60 -8.15
CA GLY A 676 -26.95 5.58 -7.15
C GLY A 676 -25.89 4.56 -7.57
N TRP A 677 -25.33 4.67 -8.78
CA TRP A 677 -24.31 3.74 -9.29
C TRP A 677 -23.11 3.59 -8.34
N LEU A 678 -22.67 4.67 -7.71
CA LEU A 678 -21.53 4.67 -6.82
C LEU A 678 -21.96 4.41 -5.39
N ARG A 679 -22.83 5.26 -4.83
CA ARG A 679 -23.14 5.23 -3.39
C ARG A 679 -23.96 4.00 -2.99
N PHE A 680 -24.96 3.65 -3.79
CA PHE A 680 -25.77 2.44 -3.56
C PHE A 680 -25.04 1.19 -4.06
N GLY A 681 -24.24 1.28 -5.12
CA GLY A 681 -23.34 0.21 -5.54
C GLY A 681 -22.40 -0.22 -4.40
N ALA A 682 -21.80 0.74 -3.70
CA ALA A 682 -20.96 0.45 -2.55
C ALA A 682 -21.73 -0.23 -1.40
N ASP A 683 -23.02 0.06 -1.21
CA ASP A 683 -23.85 -0.65 -0.24
C ASP A 683 -24.03 -2.14 -0.60
N LEU A 684 -24.15 -2.44 -1.89
CA LEU A 684 -24.26 -3.81 -2.39
C LEU A 684 -22.93 -4.57 -2.28
N VAL A 685 -21.81 -3.91 -2.60
CA VAL A 685 -20.45 -4.47 -2.37
C VAL A 685 -20.21 -4.69 -0.87
N GLY A 686 -20.76 -3.80 -0.04
CA GLY A 686 -20.69 -3.86 1.41
C GLY A 686 -21.52 -4.98 2.05
N LEU A 687 -22.38 -5.66 1.27
CA LEU A 687 -23.06 -6.86 1.72
C LEU A 687 -22.10 -8.04 1.88
N SER A 688 -22.60 -9.09 2.53
CA SER A 688 -21.83 -10.33 2.57
C SER A 688 -21.98 -11.15 1.34
N ASP A 689 -21.01 -12.01 1.09
CA ASP A 689 -21.20 -13.14 0.20
C ASP A 689 -22.46 -13.95 0.52
N SER A 690 -22.77 -14.20 1.80
CA SER A 690 -23.96 -14.99 2.14
C SER A 690 -25.27 -14.24 1.87
N ALA A 691 -25.27 -12.93 2.07
CA ALA A 691 -26.38 -12.02 1.85
C ALA A 691 -26.61 -11.76 0.37
N GLN A 692 -25.55 -11.42 -0.36
CA GLN A 692 -25.59 -11.29 -1.81
C GLN A 692 -26.11 -12.59 -2.44
N ARG A 693 -25.64 -13.77 -1.98
CA ARG A 693 -26.16 -15.08 -2.46
C ARG A 693 -27.63 -15.29 -2.14
N ASP A 694 -28.06 -15.00 -0.92
CA ASP A 694 -29.45 -15.16 -0.50
C ASP A 694 -30.40 -14.23 -1.27
N ILE A 695 -30.01 -12.96 -1.46
CA ILE A 695 -30.74 -11.99 -2.27
C ILE A 695 -30.79 -12.45 -3.74
N GLY A 696 -29.65 -12.82 -4.31
CA GLY A 696 -29.57 -13.31 -5.69
C GLY A 696 -30.40 -14.56 -5.94
N LYS A 697 -30.45 -15.48 -4.98
CA LYS A 697 -31.34 -16.66 -5.04
C LYS A 697 -32.81 -16.26 -5.05
N LYS A 698 -33.23 -15.39 -4.13
CA LYS A 698 -34.63 -14.91 -4.05
C LYS A 698 -35.03 -14.12 -5.29
N LEU A 699 -34.12 -13.33 -5.85
CA LEU A 699 -34.35 -12.63 -7.10
C LEU A 699 -34.62 -13.61 -8.25
N LYS A 700 -33.79 -14.65 -8.39
CA LYS A 700 -34.04 -15.74 -9.37
C LYS A 700 -35.38 -16.42 -9.16
N GLU A 701 -35.80 -16.64 -7.91
CA GLU A 701 -37.12 -17.16 -7.58
C GLU A 701 -38.25 -16.20 -8.02
N GLN A 702 -38.09 -14.88 -7.84
CA GLN A 702 -39.05 -13.89 -8.32
C GLN A 702 -39.13 -13.87 -9.85
N CYS A 703 -37.98 -13.87 -10.55
CA CYS A 703 -37.94 -13.97 -12.02
C CYS A 703 -38.65 -15.22 -12.52
N HIS A 704 -38.44 -16.37 -11.87
CA HIS A 704 -39.14 -17.61 -12.23
C HIS A 704 -40.65 -17.52 -12.01
N GLN A 705 -41.10 -16.95 -10.88
CA GLN A 705 -42.52 -16.80 -10.56
C GLN A 705 -43.24 -15.75 -11.41
N ALA A 706 -42.51 -14.81 -12.01
CA ALA A 706 -43.04 -13.81 -12.93
C ALA A 706 -43.27 -14.39 -14.34
N ARG A 707 -42.61 -15.49 -14.72
CA ARG A 707 -42.76 -16.09 -16.06
C ARG A 707 -44.19 -16.53 -16.34
N GLY A 708 -44.75 -16.05 -17.44
CA GLY A 708 -46.13 -16.34 -17.85
C GLY A 708 -47.20 -15.67 -16.98
N GLY A 709 -46.82 -14.74 -16.09
CA GLY A 709 -47.75 -13.92 -15.32
C GLY A 709 -48.07 -12.59 -15.99
N HIS A 710 -48.99 -11.84 -15.40
CA HIS A 710 -49.39 -10.47 -15.82
C HIS A 710 -49.07 -9.40 -14.77
N ILE A 711 -48.40 -9.79 -13.68
CA ILE A 711 -48.01 -8.91 -12.58
C ILE A 711 -46.54 -9.14 -12.23
N GLU A 712 -45.89 -8.09 -11.75
CA GLU A 712 -44.52 -8.14 -11.28
C GLU A 712 -44.38 -8.95 -9.98
N ARG A 713 -43.17 -9.45 -9.74
CA ARG A 713 -42.81 -10.17 -8.52
C ARG A 713 -41.65 -9.45 -7.87
N SER A 714 -41.87 -8.90 -6.67
CA SER A 714 -40.88 -8.09 -5.99
C SER A 714 -40.37 -8.70 -4.69
N LEU A 715 -39.08 -8.45 -4.43
CA LEU A 715 -38.43 -8.69 -3.15
C LEU A 715 -37.98 -7.34 -2.61
N THR A 716 -38.24 -7.08 -1.33
CA THR A 716 -37.76 -5.88 -0.64
C THR A 716 -36.90 -6.29 0.55
N THR A 717 -35.70 -5.72 0.63
CA THR A 717 -34.73 -5.91 1.71
C THR A 717 -34.19 -4.57 2.19
N HIS A 718 -33.58 -4.56 3.36
CA HIS A 718 -33.04 -3.36 4.00
C HIS A 718 -31.68 -3.68 4.61
N GLY A 719 -30.89 -2.64 4.88
CA GLY A 719 -29.63 -2.76 5.60
C GLY A 719 -29.23 -1.47 6.26
N THR A 720 -28.15 -1.53 7.02
CA THR A 720 -27.55 -0.39 7.73
C THR A 720 -26.06 -0.36 7.48
N THR A 721 -25.50 0.85 7.44
CA THR A 721 -24.08 1.14 7.23
C THR A 721 -23.70 2.31 8.13
N SER A 722 -22.41 2.67 8.19
CA SER A 722 -22.00 3.95 8.79
C SER A 722 -22.65 5.15 8.10
N ALA A 723 -22.93 5.05 6.80
CA ALA A 723 -23.67 6.05 6.03
C ALA A 723 -25.21 6.02 6.25
N GLY A 724 -25.69 5.24 7.21
CA GLY A 724 -27.12 5.14 7.58
C GLY A 724 -27.89 3.99 6.92
N PRO A 725 -29.20 3.88 7.20
CA PRO A 725 -30.06 2.80 6.72
C PRO A 725 -30.40 2.97 5.23
N TRP A 726 -30.47 1.87 4.50
CA TRP A 726 -30.85 1.83 3.09
C TRP A 726 -31.95 0.79 2.80
N LEU A 727 -32.63 0.94 1.67
CA LEU A 727 -33.70 0.06 1.20
C LEU A 727 -33.43 -0.40 -0.24
N LEU A 728 -33.58 -1.69 -0.52
CA LEU A 728 -33.53 -2.27 -1.86
C LEU A 728 -34.85 -2.96 -2.17
N THR A 729 -35.48 -2.60 -3.29
CA THR A 729 -36.55 -3.38 -3.90
C THR A 729 -36.07 -3.87 -5.27
N ALA A 730 -36.13 -5.18 -5.51
CA ALA A 730 -35.88 -5.76 -6.82
C ALA A 730 -37.17 -6.39 -7.34
N ALA A 731 -37.63 -5.97 -8.51
CA ALA A 731 -38.88 -6.42 -9.12
C ALA A 731 -38.60 -7.12 -10.45
N ALA A 732 -39.07 -8.35 -10.60
CA ALA A 732 -39.11 -9.07 -11.85
C ALA A 732 -40.40 -8.75 -12.59
N VAL A 733 -40.30 -8.20 -13.80
CA VAL A 733 -41.40 -7.64 -14.57
C VAL A 733 -41.67 -8.54 -15.79
N PRO A 734 -42.85 -9.15 -15.90
CA PRO A 734 -43.29 -9.81 -17.13
C PRO A 734 -43.52 -8.81 -18.26
N GLU A 735 -43.35 -9.25 -19.50
CA GLU A 735 -43.66 -8.43 -20.67
C GLU A 735 -45.10 -7.91 -20.62
N GLY A 736 -45.27 -6.58 -20.77
CA GLY A 736 -46.56 -5.91 -20.74
C GLY A 736 -47.19 -5.69 -19.35
N ALA A 737 -46.52 -6.08 -18.26
CA ALA A 737 -47.01 -5.78 -16.90
C ALA A 737 -46.83 -4.29 -16.57
N SER A 738 -47.84 -3.67 -15.93
CA SER A 738 -47.74 -2.28 -15.46
C SER A 738 -46.84 -2.18 -14.23
N ILE A 739 -45.90 -1.22 -14.27
CA ILE A 739 -44.96 -0.91 -13.18
C ILE A 739 -45.23 0.45 -12.53
N ASP A 740 -46.32 1.12 -12.92
CA ASP A 740 -46.60 2.53 -12.53
C ASP A 740 -46.73 2.72 -11.02
N HIS A 741 -47.11 1.66 -10.31
CA HIS A 741 -47.28 1.66 -8.86
C HIS A 741 -45.96 1.48 -8.08
N LEU A 742 -44.89 0.97 -8.71
CA LEU A 742 -43.63 0.65 -8.02
C LEU A 742 -42.91 1.89 -7.45
N PRO A 743 -42.86 3.05 -8.14
CA PRO A 743 -42.33 4.29 -7.58
C PRO A 743 -43.02 4.72 -6.27
N GLU A 744 -44.35 4.68 -6.23
CA GLU A 744 -45.11 5.05 -5.03
C GLU A 744 -44.92 4.03 -3.91
N TYR A 745 -44.87 2.74 -4.26
CA TYR A 745 -44.57 1.67 -3.32
C TYR A 745 -43.22 1.88 -2.63
N ILE A 746 -42.14 2.10 -3.40
CA ILE A 746 -40.80 2.26 -2.81
C ILE A 746 -40.68 3.54 -2.00
N ASP A 747 -41.28 4.64 -2.45
CA ASP A 747 -41.32 5.90 -1.69
C ASP A 747 -42.06 5.72 -0.36
N ALA A 748 -43.24 5.07 -0.37
CA ALA A 748 -43.99 4.76 0.84
C ALA A 748 -43.22 3.80 1.76
N LYS A 749 -42.50 2.83 1.19
CA LYS A 749 -41.71 1.87 1.96
C LYS A 749 -40.49 2.52 2.60
N GLN A 750 -39.78 3.37 1.88
CA GLN A 750 -38.64 4.13 2.39
C GLN A 750 -39.04 5.01 3.58
N TYR A 751 -40.18 5.70 3.47
CA TYR A 751 -40.75 6.46 4.58
C TYR A 751 -41.04 5.55 5.77
N GLN A 752 -41.75 4.44 5.54
CA GLN A 752 -42.12 3.48 6.59
C GLN A 752 -40.87 2.97 7.32
N THR A 753 -39.81 2.61 6.59
CA THR A 753 -38.57 2.04 7.14
C THR A 753 -37.59 3.08 7.68
N ARG A 754 -37.86 4.38 7.51
CA ARG A 754 -36.93 5.49 7.83
C ARG A 754 -35.57 5.34 7.13
N SER A 755 -35.56 4.76 5.93
CA SER A 755 -34.32 4.57 5.18
C SER A 755 -33.83 5.90 4.60
N SER A 756 -32.53 6.17 4.78
CA SER A 756 -31.88 7.38 4.27
C SER A 756 -31.84 7.46 2.75
N ARG A 757 -31.86 6.29 2.10
CA ARG A 757 -31.81 6.11 0.65
C ARG A 757 -32.53 4.84 0.23
N SER A 758 -32.99 4.79 -1.02
CA SER A 758 -33.69 3.64 -1.57
C SER A 758 -33.31 3.38 -3.04
N MET A 759 -33.30 2.10 -3.43
CA MET A 759 -33.07 1.65 -4.80
C MET A 759 -34.16 0.69 -5.23
N LEU A 760 -34.76 0.95 -6.38
CA LEU A 760 -35.60 0.02 -7.13
C LEU A 760 -34.78 -0.52 -8.31
N LEU A 761 -34.69 -1.84 -8.43
CA LEU A 761 -34.11 -2.53 -9.59
C LEU A 761 -35.21 -3.28 -10.34
N LEU A 762 -35.27 -3.10 -11.65
CA LEU A 762 -36.21 -3.77 -12.54
C LEU A 762 -35.47 -4.83 -13.33
N TYR A 763 -35.96 -6.06 -13.25
CA TYR A 763 -35.41 -7.21 -13.94
C TYR A 763 -36.46 -7.78 -14.89
N GLU A 764 -36.02 -8.25 -16.05
CA GLU A 764 -36.83 -9.09 -16.91
C GLU A 764 -36.96 -10.51 -16.32
N THR A 765 -37.91 -11.29 -16.85
CA THR A 765 -38.15 -12.66 -16.37
C THR A 765 -37.03 -13.66 -16.69
N ASP A 766 -36.11 -13.28 -17.57
CA ASP A 766 -34.87 -14.03 -17.85
C ASP A 766 -33.74 -13.71 -16.85
N GLY A 767 -33.91 -12.68 -16.02
CA GLY A 767 -32.94 -12.23 -15.03
C GLY A 767 -32.00 -11.11 -15.52
N SER A 768 -32.23 -10.54 -16.71
CA SER A 768 -31.52 -9.34 -17.17
C SER A 768 -32.03 -8.09 -16.45
N LEU A 769 -31.11 -7.18 -16.07
CA LEU A 769 -31.47 -5.89 -15.48
C LEU A 769 -31.93 -4.94 -16.60
N SER A 770 -33.16 -4.43 -16.51
CA SER A 770 -33.73 -3.52 -17.51
C SER A 770 -33.88 -2.07 -17.04
N GLY A 771 -33.83 -1.81 -15.73
CA GLY A 771 -33.87 -0.44 -15.22
C GLY A 771 -33.58 -0.30 -13.74
N SER A 772 -33.37 0.94 -13.31
CA SER A 772 -33.18 1.28 -11.91
C SER A 772 -33.84 2.63 -11.58
N ARG A 773 -34.18 2.83 -10.31
CA ARG A 773 -34.60 4.12 -9.77
C ARG A 773 -34.03 4.29 -8.37
N TYR A 774 -33.24 5.34 -8.19
CA TYR A 774 -32.60 5.67 -6.93
C TYR A 774 -33.18 6.94 -6.32
N ARG A 775 -33.29 6.95 -4.99
CA ARG A 775 -33.52 8.15 -4.21
C ARG A 775 -32.45 8.23 -3.13
N SER A 776 -31.64 9.30 -3.19
CA SER A 776 -30.54 9.55 -2.26
C SER A 776 -30.96 10.18 -0.94
N GLU A 777 -32.20 10.69 -0.86
CA GLU A 777 -32.75 11.44 0.25
C GLU A 777 -33.85 10.68 0.99
N PRO A 778 -33.96 10.86 2.32
CA PRO A 778 -35.11 10.37 3.08
C PRO A 778 -36.40 11.04 2.62
N GLN A 779 -37.52 10.35 2.77
CA GLN A 779 -38.82 10.95 2.53
C GLN A 779 -39.15 12.00 3.61
N PRO A 780 -39.67 13.18 3.23
CA PRO A 780 -40.02 14.22 4.19
C PRO A 780 -41.16 13.78 5.10
N ARG A 781 -40.99 13.98 6.41
CA ARG A 781 -42.02 13.70 7.40
C ARG A 781 -43.09 14.78 7.39
N THR A 782 -44.30 14.39 7.00
CA THR A 782 -45.46 15.28 6.92
C THR A 782 -46.69 14.54 7.43
N ALA A 783 -47.65 15.27 8.02
CA ALA A 783 -48.90 14.69 8.50
C ALA A 783 -49.66 13.96 7.39
N ASP A 784 -49.58 14.48 6.16
CA ASP A 784 -50.20 13.87 4.98
C ASP A 784 -49.57 12.52 4.62
N ARG A 785 -48.23 12.41 4.68
CA ARG A 785 -47.54 11.13 4.47
C ARG A 785 -47.84 10.12 5.59
N ASP A 786 -47.93 10.57 6.84
CA ASP A 786 -48.34 9.73 7.97
C ASP A 786 -49.77 9.19 7.79
N ALA A 787 -50.68 10.01 7.28
CA ALA A 787 -52.04 9.59 6.96
C ALA A 787 -52.07 8.61 5.78
N ALA A 788 -51.33 8.90 4.71
CA ALA A 788 -51.26 8.06 3.51
C ALA A 788 -50.76 6.65 3.83
N ILE A 789 -49.71 6.50 4.63
CA ILE A 789 -49.14 5.18 4.97
C ILE A 789 -50.07 4.31 5.79
N LYS A 790 -50.98 4.89 6.59
CA LYS A 790 -51.96 4.11 7.36
C LYS A 790 -52.93 3.34 6.47
N VAL A 791 -53.18 3.83 5.26
CA VAL A 791 -54.12 3.23 4.30
C VAL A 791 -53.42 2.51 3.14
N THR A 792 -52.12 2.74 2.91
CA THR A 792 -51.33 1.99 1.93
C THR A 792 -51.15 0.53 2.38
N PRO A 793 -51.39 -0.48 1.52
CA PRO A 793 -51.26 -1.90 1.87
C PRO A 793 -49.79 -2.36 1.91
N LEU A 794 -49.00 -1.80 2.83
CA LEU A 794 -47.60 -2.17 3.04
C LEU A 794 -47.47 -3.33 4.03
N ARG A 795 -46.48 -4.20 3.82
CA ARG A 795 -46.04 -5.15 4.86
C ARG A 795 -45.66 -4.37 6.12
N SER A 796 -46.10 -4.85 7.29
CA SER A 796 -45.80 -4.22 8.57
C SER A 796 -44.30 -4.14 8.84
N LEU A 797 -43.89 -3.20 9.69
CA LEU A 797 -42.50 -3.09 10.12
C LEU A 797 -42.00 -4.38 10.78
N ALA A 798 -42.79 -4.99 11.65
CA ALA A 798 -42.45 -6.27 12.28
C ALA A 798 -42.19 -7.39 11.24
N ALA A 799 -43.00 -7.45 10.17
CA ALA A 799 -42.78 -8.42 9.08
C ALA A 799 -41.55 -8.07 8.22
N THR A 800 -41.26 -6.78 8.06
CA THR A 800 -40.13 -6.26 7.25
C THR A 800 -38.78 -6.51 7.94
N PHE A 801 -38.73 -6.31 9.26
CA PHE A 801 -37.54 -6.43 10.10
C PHE A 801 -37.48 -7.77 10.87
N ASN A 802 -38.32 -8.75 10.52
CA ASN A 802 -38.34 -10.10 11.09
C ASN A 802 -36.96 -10.78 11.02
N LYS A 803 -36.20 -10.52 9.95
CA LYS A 803 -34.85 -11.05 9.74
C LYS A 803 -33.80 -10.00 10.13
N VAL A 804 -32.65 -10.43 10.64
CA VAL A 804 -31.50 -9.53 10.84
C VAL A 804 -31.13 -8.96 9.47
N PRO A 805 -30.76 -7.67 9.36
CA PRO A 805 -30.21 -7.12 8.13
C PRO A 805 -29.15 -8.04 7.52
N PRO A 806 -29.07 -8.16 6.19
CA PRO A 806 -28.04 -8.94 5.54
C PRO A 806 -26.67 -8.31 5.85
N SER A 807 -25.98 -8.83 6.86
CA SER A 807 -24.68 -8.33 7.30
C SER A 807 -23.55 -9.05 6.57
N ALA A 808 -22.37 -8.42 6.47
CA ALA A 808 -21.22 -8.79 5.61
C ALA A 808 -20.46 -10.12 5.92
N ARG A 809 -21.11 -11.16 6.44
CA ARG A 809 -20.59 -12.54 6.57
C ARG A 809 -20.27 -13.33 5.27
N ARG A 810 -19.00 -13.51 4.90
CA ARG A 810 -18.60 -14.73 4.15
C ARG A 810 -18.51 -15.90 5.11
N THR A 811 -19.07 -17.05 4.73
CA THR A 811 -18.67 -18.33 5.34
C THR A 811 -17.21 -18.56 4.98
N THR A 812 -16.29 -18.39 5.95
CA THR A 812 -14.95 -18.95 5.82
C THR A 812 -15.11 -20.39 5.35
N ARG A 813 -14.62 -20.67 4.14
CA ARG A 813 -14.56 -22.03 3.62
C ARG A 813 -13.65 -22.75 4.61
N GLN A 814 -14.20 -23.46 5.59
CA GLN A 814 -13.44 -24.53 6.22
C GLN A 814 -13.07 -25.44 5.06
N LEU A 815 -11.82 -25.34 4.60
CA LEU A 815 -11.22 -26.36 3.77
C LEU A 815 -11.43 -27.65 4.56
N ARG A 816 -12.38 -28.47 4.09
CA ARG A 816 -12.72 -29.74 4.71
C ARG A 816 -11.41 -30.51 4.84
N GLY A 817 -10.84 -30.53 6.05
CA GLY A 817 -9.83 -31.51 6.41
C GLY A 817 -10.42 -32.87 6.07
N LYS A 818 -9.70 -33.65 5.25
CA LYS A 818 -10.05 -35.04 4.95
C LYS A 818 -10.51 -35.69 6.24
N ARG A 819 -11.78 -36.11 6.31
CA ARG A 819 -12.33 -36.86 7.44
C ARG A 819 -11.35 -37.99 7.75
N GLY A 820 -10.66 -37.91 8.89
CA GLY A 820 -9.87 -39.03 9.41
C GLY A 820 -10.79 -40.25 9.46
N LYS A 821 -10.35 -41.34 8.82
CA LYS A 821 -11.01 -42.64 8.92
C LYS A 821 -11.20 -42.95 10.41
N LYS A 822 -12.46 -43.06 10.85
CA LYS A 822 -12.81 -43.64 12.15
C LYS A 822 -12.17 -45.02 12.21
N ASN A 823 -11.15 -45.19 13.05
CA ASN A 823 -10.68 -46.49 13.45
C ASN A 823 -11.83 -47.20 14.18
N ARG A 824 -12.43 -48.17 13.49
CA ARG A 824 -13.25 -49.22 14.08
C ARG A 824 -12.32 -50.01 15.00
N ARG A 825 -12.35 -49.73 16.31
CA ARG A 825 -11.82 -50.66 17.31
C ARG A 825 -12.66 -51.94 17.21
N ARG A 826 -11.99 -53.03 16.84
CA ARG A 826 -12.50 -54.40 17.02
C ARG A 826 -12.30 -54.77 18.50
N ARG A 827 -13.35 -55.38 19.04
CA ARG A 827 -13.54 -55.96 20.38
C ARG A 827 -13.82 -54.96 21.49
#